data_AF-A0A3Q2Q4N2-F1
#
_entry.id   AF-A0A3Q2Q4N2-F1
#
_cell.length_a   1.000
_cell.length_b   1.000
_cell.length_c   1.000
_cell.angle_alpha   90.00
_cell.angle_beta   90.00
_cell.angle_gamma   90.00
#
_symmetry.space_group_name_H-M   'P 1'
#
loop_
_entity.id
_entity.type
_entity.pdbx_description
1 polymer ?
#
loop_
_entity_poly.entity_id
_entity_poly.type
_entity_poly.pdbx_seq_one_letter_code
_entity_poly.pdbx_strand_id
1 'polypeptide(L)'
;LSSSGNPSLHCSMSSSADISDEDDNSSVKSGSASPAPGDTLPWNLPRHERSKRKIQGGSVLDPAERAVLRIADERDRVQKKTFTKWINQHLLKVKINLIKHTALLPCLSPQPRERGRMRFHKLQNVQIALDYLKRRQVKLVNIRNDDITDGNPKLTLGLIWTIILHFQISDIHVTGESEDMTAKERLLLWSKQTTDGYVGVRCDNFTTSWRDGRLFNAIIHKYRPDLVDMSRVSAQTNRSNLEQAFTVAEQLGVARLLDPEDVDVQTPDEKSVITYVSTLYDAFPKVPDGVDGISPNDVDIKWVEYQNMIKYLSQWIKHNVEIMADRSFPNNPVELKALYQQYQQFKEHDIPLKENEKTKIQNLYKMLEMWIEFGRIQLPPGHHPNDVEKEWGKLIVAMLEREKSLRPELERLEMLQQIANRVQRDCVNGEDRLALARSALQSDTKRLESGIQFMNEAEVAAYLLECENILRQQVVDIQILLEGKFPFADQLVQRVSRLRDDLLALRAECSTVYSKGRSLTTEQTKRMISGITQSLNSGFSQSMNASLTLTPSSLSGGGMEPGSLMHLKHMQIRKPLMKSSLADPSMTEEEVNLKYVQDLLSWVEEMQLQLERSEWGTDLPSVEMHLDNHKSVHRAIEEFQMSLKDARLSEVSWFLKCFYGRTS
;
A
#
# COMPACT_ATOMS: atom_id res chain seq x y z
N LEU A 1 36.58 -57.60 21.84
CA LEU A 1 35.47 -58.09 22.67
C LEU A 1 34.23 -58.06 21.77
N SER A 2 34.03 -59.14 21.00
CA SER A 2 33.06 -60.24 21.21
C SER A 2 31.74 -59.94 20.47
N SER A 3 31.50 -60.58 19.31
CA SER A 3 30.75 -61.87 19.16
C SER A 3 29.24 -61.66 19.41
N SER A 4 28.26 -62.13 18.64
CA SER A 4 28.10 -63.13 17.54
C SER A 4 26.68 -62.87 16.96
N GLY A 5 26.13 -63.46 15.88
CA GLY A 5 26.49 -64.54 14.95
C GLY A 5 25.20 -64.94 14.18
N ASN A 6 25.30 -65.50 12.95
CA ASN A 6 24.13 -66.00 12.19
C ASN A 6 23.48 -67.22 12.88
N PRO A 7 22.22 -67.56 12.56
CA PRO A 7 22.06 -68.63 11.55
C PRO A 7 20.88 -68.46 10.58
N SER A 8 21.09 -68.96 9.35
CA SER A 8 20.05 -69.36 8.41
C SER A 8 19.43 -70.71 8.81
N LEU A 9 18.14 -70.93 8.53
CA LEU A 9 17.55 -72.27 8.57
C LEU A 9 16.76 -72.60 7.30
N HIS A 10 17.03 -73.80 6.79
CA HIS A 10 16.33 -74.49 5.70
C HIS A 10 15.01 -75.11 6.19
N CYS A 11 14.19 -75.54 5.20
CA CYS A 11 13.22 -76.65 5.17
C CYS A 11 11.83 -76.22 4.67
N SER A 12 11.05 -77.05 3.95
CA SER A 12 11.35 -78.24 3.13
C SER A 12 10.12 -78.59 2.28
N MET A 13 10.33 -79.32 1.17
CA MET A 13 9.46 -80.32 0.50
C MET A 13 7.92 -80.26 0.68
N SER A 14 7.11 -80.47 -0.37
CA SER A 14 6.91 -81.81 -0.95
C SER A 14 6.07 -81.86 -2.25
N SER A 15 6.33 -82.89 -3.08
CA SER A 15 5.45 -83.63 -4.04
C SER A 15 4.59 -82.85 -5.06
N SER A 16 4.64 -83.08 -6.38
CA SER A 16 4.74 -84.31 -7.23
C SER A 16 3.43 -85.09 -7.44
N ALA A 17 2.85 -84.92 -8.63
CA ALA A 17 2.04 -85.85 -9.45
C ALA A 17 1.74 -85.08 -10.78
N ASP A 18 2.21 -85.43 -11.97
CA ASP A 18 2.07 -86.64 -12.83
C ASP A 18 0.81 -86.65 -13.73
N ILE A 19 1.05 -86.64 -15.07
CA ILE A 19 0.28 -87.29 -16.17
C ILE A 19 -1.14 -86.69 -16.43
N SER A 20 -1.73 -86.55 -17.63
CA SER A 20 -1.64 -87.07 -19.03
C SER A 20 -2.19 -85.99 -19.99
N ASP A 21 -1.67 -85.76 -21.20
CA ASP A 21 -1.91 -86.40 -22.52
C ASP A 21 -3.25 -86.11 -23.26
N GLU A 22 -3.10 -85.99 -24.58
CA GLU A 22 -4.04 -86.00 -25.72
C GLU A 22 -4.92 -84.79 -26.12
N ASP A 23 -4.62 -84.30 -27.32
CA ASP A 23 -5.43 -83.75 -28.42
C ASP A 23 -6.95 -83.48 -28.25
N ASP A 24 -7.42 -82.34 -28.78
CA ASP A 24 -8.33 -82.37 -29.94
C ASP A 24 -8.35 -81.05 -30.76
N ASN A 25 -9.06 -81.07 -31.88
CA ASN A 25 -8.81 -80.32 -33.11
C ASN A 25 -9.88 -79.23 -33.42
N SER A 26 -9.53 -78.31 -34.33
CA SER A 26 -10.37 -77.73 -35.40
C SER A 26 -10.67 -76.21 -35.46
N SER A 27 -10.58 -75.71 -36.71
CA SER A 27 -11.17 -74.46 -37.26
C SER A 27 -10.48 -73.12 -36.87
N VAL A 28 -10.32 -72.10 -37.73
CA VAL A 28 -10.82 -71.81 -39.11
C VAL A 28 -9.70 -71.19 -39.98
N LYS A 29 -9.71 -71.45 -41.30
CA LYS A 29 -8.91 -70.71 -42.31
C LYS A 29 -9.67 -69.49 -42.86
N SER A 30 -9.07 -68.30 -42.81
CA SER A 30 -9.26 -67.19 -43.76
C SER A 30 -8.34 -66.02 -43.38
N GLY A 31 -7.73 -65.24 -44.28
CA GLY A 31 -7.57 -65.37 -45.73
C GLY A 31 -6.40 -64.48 -46.19
N SER A 32 -5.87 -64.70 -47.40
CA SER A 32 -4.76 -63.89 -47.93
C SER A 32 -5.23 -62.51 -48.38
N ALA A 33 -4.78 -61.45 -47.70
CA ALA A 33 -4.85 -60.09 -48.21
C ALA A 33 -3.51 -59.72 -48.86
N SER A 34 -3.55 -59.23 -50.11
CA SER A 34 -2.38 -58.66 -50.77
C SER A 34 -1.92 -57.38 -50.07
N PRO A 35 -0.61 -57.09 -49.97
CA PRO A 35 -0.12 -55.86 -49.34
C PRO A 35 -0.55 -54.61 -50.13
N ALA A 36 -0.73 -53.49 -49.44
CA ALA A 36 -1.00 -52.22 -50.10
C ALA A 36 0.29 -51.68 -50.78
N PRO A 37 0.20 -50.77 -51.78
CA PRO A 37 1.37 -50.33 -52.56
C PRO A 37 2.51 -49.64 -51.80
N GLY A 38 2.38 -49.40 -50.49
CA GLY A 38 3.42 -48.83 -49.62
C GLY A 38 4.24 -49.85 -48.79
N ASP A 39 3.80 -51.11 -48.73
CA ASP A 39 4.39 -52.13 -47.84
C ASP A 39 5.63 -52.84 -48.44
N THR A 40 5.96 -52.53 -49.69
CA THR A 40 7.11 -53.10 -50.42
C THR A 40 8.43 -52.35 -50.20
N LEU A 41 8.41 -51.21 -49.49
CA LEU A 41 9.60 -50.40 -49.24
C LEU A 41 10.55 -51.05 -48.20
N PRO A 42 11.87 -51.17 -48.46
CA PRO A 42 12.81 -51.94 -47.63
C PRO A 42 12.92 -51.54 -46.15
N TRP A 43 12.51 -50.31 -45.81
CA TRP A 43 12.63 -49.75 -44.47
C TRP A 43 11.43 -50.03 -43.56
N ASN A 44 10.28 -50.44 -44.10
CA ASN A 44 9.06 -50.71 -43.32
C ASN A 44 9.06 -52.11 -42.65
N LEU A 45 10.08 -52.95 -42.92
CA LEU A 45 10.17 -54.31 -42.37
C LEU A 45 10.95 -54.39 -41.03
N PRO A 46 10.58 -55.31 -40.12
CA PRO A 46 11.30 -55.60 -38.89
C PRO A 46 12.80 -55.94 -39.10
N ARG A 47 13.62 -55.58 -38.10
CA ARG A 47 15.09 -55.70 -38.14
C ARG A 47 15.61 -57.11 -38.44
N HIS A 48 14.83 -58.16 -38.16
CA HIS A 48 15.20 -59.55 -38.41
C HIS A 48 14.94 -60.01 -39.85
N GLU A 49 13.94 -59.45 -40.54
CA GLU A 49 13.67 -59.75 -41.95
C GLU A 49 14.63 -59.02 -42.89
N ARG A 50 15.05 -57.80 -42.50
CA ARG A 50 16.07 -57.03 -43.22
C ARG A 50 17.41 -57.77 -43.35
N SER A 51 17.67 -58.77 -42.49
CA SER A 51 18.88 -59.61 -42.52
C SER A 51 18.73 -60.96 -43.25
N LYS A 52 17.52 -61.36 -43.66
CA LYS A 52 17.27 -62.68 -44.28
C LYS A 52 17.07 -62.68 -45.80
N ARG A 53 16.95 -61.52 -46.45
CA ARG A 53 17.06 -61.43 -47.91
C ARG A 53 18.53 -61.46 -48.34
N LYS A 54 19.10 -62.66 -48.48
CA LYS A 54 20.32 -62.87 -49.26
C LYS A 54 19.96 -62.75 -50.75
N ILE A 55 19.85 -61.51 -51.23
CA ILE A 55 19.47 -61.21 -52.61
C ILE A 55 20.56 -61.73 -53.56
N GLN A 56 20.20 -62.64 -54.45
CA GLN A 56 20.98 -62.91 -55.66
C GLN A 56 20.83 -61.70 -56.58
N GLY A 57 21.91 -60.96 -56.81
CA GLY A 57 21.91 -59.70 -57.56
C GLY A 57 22.19 -58.51 -56.64
N GLY A 58 23.41 -57.98 -56.70
CA GLY A 58 23.83 -56.88 -55.84
C GLY A 58 23.40 -55.52 -56.37
N SER A 59 22.40 -54.91 -55.74
CA SER A 59 22.27 -53.44 -55.71
C SER A 59 22.99 -52.92 -54.47
N VAL A 60 24.28 -52.60 -54.62
CA VAL A 60 24.98 -51.76 -53.65
C VAL A 60 24.34 -50.37 -53.78
N LEU A 61 23.58 -49.94 -52.77
CA LEU A 61 23.02 -48.58 -52.68
C LEU A 61 24.05 -47.55 -53.14
N ASP A 62 23.65 -46.55 -53.90
CA ASP A 62 24.64 -45.62 -54.45
C ASP A 62 25.30 -44.77 -53.33
N PRO A 63 26.43 -44.08 -53.60
CA PRO A 63 27.10 -43.26 -52.59
C PRO A 63 26.23 -42.13 -52.02
N ALA A 64 25.26 -41.61 -52.78
CA ALA A 64 24.32 -40.57 -52.37
C ALA A 64 23.18 -41.13 -51.50
N GLU A 65 22.57 -42.27 -51.87
CA GLU A 65 21.61 -43.00 -51.04
C GLU A 65 22.22 -43.36 -49.68
N ARG A 66 23.46 -43.84 -49.67
CA ARG A 66 24.23 -44.08 -48.43
C ARG A 66 24.60 -42.80 -47.67
N ALA A 67 24.72 -41.66 -48.33
CA ALA A 67 24.90 -40.38 -47.64
C ALA A 67 23.58 -39.92 -47.00
N VAL A 68 22.46 -39.96 -47.72
CA VAL A 68 21.12 -39.60 -47.23
C VAL A 68 20.71 -40.47 -46.04
N LEU A 69 20.93 -41.78 -46.09
CA LEU A 69 20.64 -42.68 -44.96
C LEU A 69 21.47 -42.33 -43.72
N ARG A 70 22.77 -42.03 -43.87
CA ARG A 70 23.63 -41.62 -42.75
C ARG A 70 23.21 -40.27 -42.15
N ILE A 71 22.78 -39.32 -42.98
CA ILE A 71 22.26 -38.02 -42.53
C ILE A 71 20.93 -38.21 -41.76
N ALA A 72 20.06 -39.11 -42.22
CA ALA A 72 18.82 -39.43 -41.53
C ALA A 72 19.06 -40.13 -40.18
N ASP A 73 19.90 -41.17 -40.15
CA ASP A 73 20.27 -41.89 -38.91
C ASP A 73 20.93 -40.95 -37.88
N GLU A 74 21.77 -40.02 -38.33
CA GLU A 74 22.42 -39.04 -37.46
C GLU A 74 21.44 -38.01 -36.90
N ARG A 75 20.48 -37.53 -37.70
CA ARG A 75 19.41 -36.65 -37.22
C ARG A 75 18.49 -37.35 -36.22
N ASP A 76 18.14 -38.62 -36.46
CA ASP A 76 17.38 -39.43 -35.51
C ASP A 76 18.18 -39.66 -34.20
N ARG A 77 19.52 -39.79 -34.27
CA ARG A 77 20.41 -39.85 -33.10
C ARG A 77 20.36 -38.56 -32.28
N VAL A 78 20.51 -37.40 -32.93
CA VAL A 78 20.43 -36.07 -32.29
C VAL A 78 19.06 -35.86 -31.66
N GLN A 79 17.99 -36.10 -32.42
CA GLN A 79 16.61 -35.93 -31.95
C GLN A 79 16.30 -36.81 -30.73
N LYS A 80 16.77 -38.07 -30.73
CA LYS A 80 16.69 -38.93 -29.55
C LYS A 80 17.46 -38.37 -28.35
N LYS A 81 18.64 -37.80 -28.55
CA LYS A 81 19.45 -37.16 -27.49
C LYS A 81 18.70 -35.98 -26.87
N THR A 82 18.25 -35.04 -27.71
CA THR A 82 17.52 -33.83 -27.32
C THR A 82 16.21 -34.14 -26.62
N PHE A 83 15.38 -35.01 -27.20
CA PHE A 83 14.10 -35.42 -26.58
C PHE A 83 14.31 -36.16 -25.26
N THR A 84 15.35 -37.00 -25.14
CA THR A 84 15.68 -37.66 -23.86
C THR A 84 16.05 -36.65 -22.79
N LYS A 85 16.87 -35.63 -23.12
CA LYS A 85 17.20 -34.55 -22.18
C LYS A 85 15.96 -33.73 -21.78
N TRP A 86 15.10 -33.37 -22.74
CA TRP A 86 13.86 -32.62 -22.51
C TRP A 86 12.91 -33.36 -21.57
N ILE A 87 12.70 -34.66 -21.81
CA ILE A 87 11.94 -35.54 -20.95
C ILE A 87 12.50 -35.54 -19.52
N ASN A 88 13.82 -35.71 -19.38
CA ASN A 88 14.45 -35.79 -18.08
C ASN A 88 14.31 -34.47 -17.29
N GLN A 89 14.35 -33.31 -17.96
CA GLN A 89 14.10 -32.00 -17.33
C GLN A 89 12.73 -31.95 -16.63
N HIS A 90 11.67 -32.46 -17.27
CA HIS A 90 10.33 -32.49 -16.68
C HIS A 90 10.17 -33.58 -15.62
N LEU A 91 10.78 -34.76 -15.82
CA LEU A 91 10.80 -35.83 -14.82
C LEU A 91 11.56 -35.44 -13.54
N LEU A 92 12.58 -34.60 -13.62
CA LEU A 92 13.32 -34.10 -12.45
C LEU A 92 12.49 -33.17 -11.56
N LYS A 93 11.54 -32.42 -12.14
CA LYS A 93 10.56 -31.61 -11.38
C LYS A 93 9.60 -32.50 -10.59
N VAL A 94 9.26 -33.67 -11.12
CA VAL A 94 8.46 -34.71 -10.46
C VAL A 94 9.37 -35.66 -9.69
N LYS A 95 10.00 -35.18 -8.60
CA LYS A 95 10.79 -36.03 -7.70
C LYS A 95 9.94 -37.17 -7.11
N ILE A 96 9.96 -38.36 -7.74
CA ILE A 96 9.87 -39.72 -7.17
C ILE A 96 9.80 -40.75 -8.30
N ASN A 97 10.72 -41.73 -8.28
CA ASN A 97 10.69 -43.01 -9.01
C ASN A 97 10.44 -43.00 -10.53
N LEU A 98 11.49 -43.29 -11.33
CA LEU A 98 11.54 -44.52 -12.14
C LEU A 98 12.90 -44.73 -12.84
N ILE A 99 13.63 -45.76 -12.40
CA ILE A 99 14.84 -46.26 -13.07
C ILE A 99 14.39 -47.13 -14.26
N LYS A 100 14.85 -46.76 -15.48
CA LYS A 100 14.72 -47.40 -16.83
C LYS A 100 13.76 -46.72 -17.82
N HIS A 101 14.23 -46.63 -19.06
CA HIS A 101 13.68 -45.92 -20.24
C HIS A 101 12.29 -46.36 -20.75
N THR A 102 11.52 -47.16 -20.00
CA THR A 102 10.15 -47.59 -20.37
C THR A 102 9.07 -46.89 -19.53
N ALA A 103 9.45 -45.90 -18.73
CA ALA A 103 8.64 -45.30 -17.66
C ALA A 103 8.04 -43.93 -18.00
N LEU A 104 7.99 -43.60 -19.29
CA LEU A 104 8.01 -42.23 -19.78
C LEU A 104 6.61 -41.63 -20.00
N LEU A 105 5.74 -42.40 -20.65
CA LEU A 105 4.32 -42.08 -20.86
C LEU A 105 3.44 -42.10 -19.58
N PRO A 106 3.66 -42.99 -18.59
CA PRO A 106 2.80 -43.07 -17.39
C PRO A 106 2.84 -41.87 -16.42
N CYS A 107 3.66 -40.84 -16.67
CA CYS A 107 3.71 -39.62 -15.85
C CYS A 107 2.83 -38.48 -16.40
N LEU A 108 2.25 -38.62 -17.60
CA LEU A 108 1.41 -37.58 -18.22
C LEU A 108 -0.06 -37.67 -17.79
N SER A 109 -0.54 -38.81 -17.28
CA SER A 109 -1.92 -39.02 -16.85
C SER A 109 -2.04 -39.24 -15.33
N PRO A 110 -3.00 -38.62 -14.63
CA PRO A 110 -3.25 -38.84 -13.20
C PRO A 110 -4.04 -40.14 -12.90
N GLN A 111 -4.11 -41.09 -13.84
CA GLN A 111 -4.92 -42.31 -13.72
C GLN A 111 -4.10 -43.48 -13.12
N PRO A 112 -4.75 -44.40 -12.37
CA PRO A 112 -4.06 -45.53 -11.74
C PRO A 112 -3.38 -46.43 -12.79
N ARG A 113 -2.16 -46.87 -12.46
CA ARG A 113 -1.31 -47.68 -13.35
C ARG A 113 -1.54 -49.17 -13.15
N GLU A 114 -1.52 -49.93 -14.24
CA GLU A 114 -1.52 -51.39 -14.19
C GLU A 114 -0.20 -51.92 -13.61
N ARG A 115 -0.30 -52.69 -12.52
CA ARG A 115 0.86 -53.21 -11.76
C ARG A 115 1.29 -54.59 -12.29
N GLY A 116 2.19 -54.61 -13.28
CA GLY A 116 2.82 -55.87 -13.70
C GLY A 116 3.97 -55.71 -14.68
N ARG A 117 4.74 -56.79 -14.89
CA ARG A 117 5.97 -56.79 -15.72
C ARG A 117 5.79 -57.34 -17.13
N MET A 118 4.72 -58.12 -17.38
CA MET A 118 4.44 -58.77 -18.67
C MET A 118 4.04 -57.76 -19.76
N ARG A 119 4.21 -58.12 -21.04
CA ARG A 119 3.99 -57.22 -22.19
C ARG A 119 2.58 -56.59 -22.21
N PHE A 120 1.53 -57.32 -21.83
CA PHE A 120 0.16 -56.78 -21.83
C PHE A 120 -0.01 -55.61 -20.82
N HIS A 121 0.59 -55.67 -19.63
CA HIS A 121 0.60 -54.54 -18.70
C HIS A 121 1.29 -53.31 -19.30
N LYS A 122 2.33 -53.50 -20.13
CA LYS A 122 3.01 -52.40 -20.82
C LYS A 122 2.11 -51.80 -21.91
N LEU A 123 1.50 -52.64 -22.75
CA LEU A 123 0.51 -52.22 -23.76
C LEU A 123 -0.63 -51.41 -23.14
N GLN A 124 -1.15 -51.84 -21.99
CA GLN A 124 -2.24 -51.16 -21.29
C GLN A 124 -1.77 -49.82 -20.67
N ASN A 125 -0.61 -49.78 -20.02
CA ASN A 125 -0.05 -48.53 -19.50
C ASN A 125 0.28 -47.52 -20.61
N VAL A 126 0.73 -47.97 -21.79
CA VAL A 126 0.88 -47.11 -22.97
C VAL A 126 -0.48 -46.65 -23.48
N GLN A 127 -1.47 -47.55 -23.58
CA GLN A 127 -2.83 -47.23 -24.05
C GLN A 127 -3.48 -46.14 -23.19
N ILE A 128 -3.41 -46.25 -21.86
CA ILE A 128 -3.91 -45.23 -20.90
C ILE A 128 -3.31 -43.85 -21.20
N ALA A 129 -2.01 -43.79 -21.51
CA ALA A 129 -1.34 -42.53 -21.85
C ALA A 129 -1.74 -42.00 -23.25
N LEU A 130 -1.85 -42.87 -24.26
CA LEU A 130 -2.34 -42.47 -25.59
C LEU A 130 -3.79 -41.94 -25.52
N ASP A 131 -4.64 -42.55 -24.71
CA ASP A 131 -6.03 -42.11 -24.52
C ASP A 131 -6.14 -40.87 -23.63
N TYR A 132 -5.18 -40.61 -22.74
CA TYR A 132 -5.04 -39.29 -22.11
C TYR A 132 -4.70 -38.21 -23.13
N LEU A 133 -3.75 -38.46 -24.04
CA LEU A 133 -3.38 -37.52 -25.10
C LEU A 133 -4.57 -37.27 -26.06
N LYS A 134 -5.30 -38.29 -26.48
CA LYS A 134 -6.53 -38.12 -27.29
C LYS A 134 -7.60 -37.30 -26.57
N ARG A 135 -7.80 -37.50 -25.26
CA ARG A 135 -8.73 -36.70 -24.43
C ARG A 135 -8.31 -35.23 -24.34
N ARG A 136 -7.01 -34.93 -24.44
CA ARG A 136 -6.45 -33.57 -24.60
C ARG A 136 -6.44 -33.07 -26.07
N GLN A 137 -7.17 -33.73 -26.97
CA GLN A 137 -7.26 -33.38 -28.41
C GLN A 137 -5.93 -33.48 -29.19
N VAL A 138 -4.94 -34.22 -28.67
CA VAL A 138 -3.66 -34.45 -29.35
C VAL A 138 -3.86 -35.36 -30.58
N LYS A 139 -3.45 -34.89 -31.75
CA LYS A 139 -3.56 -35.64 -33.02
C LYS A 139 -2.48 -36.74 -33.13
N LEU A 140 -2.84 -37.97 -32.77
CA LEU A 140 -1.99 -39.15 -32.89
C LEU A 140 -2.22 -39.85 -34.24
N VAL A 141 -1.38 -39.55 -35.23
CA VAL A 141 -1.43 -40.17 -36.57
C VAL A 141 -0.45 -41.35 -36.63
N ASN A 142 -0.93 -42.54 -37.00
CA ASN A 142 -0.14 -43.76 -37.22
C ASN A 142 0.75 -44.18 -36.03
N ILE A 143 0.28 -43.97 -34.79
CA ILE A 143 0.96 -44.41 -33.55
C ILE A 143 0.01 -45.28 -32.75
N ARG A 144 0.39 -46.54 -32.51
CA ARG A 144 -0.35 -47.51 -31.69
C ARG A 144 0.39 -47.82 -30.39
N ASN A 145 -0.26 -48.53 -29.47
CA ASN A 145 0.35 -48.92 -28.20
C ASN A 145 1.41 -50.03 -28.34
N ASP A 146 1.27 -50.90 -29.35
CA ASP A 146 2.23 -51.94 -29.71
C ASP A 146 3.53 -51.37 -30.28
N ASP A 147 3.46 -50.38 -31.18
CA ASP A 147 4.63 -49.67 -31.74
C ASP A 147 5.59 -49.16 -30.66
N ILE A 148 5.03 -48.55 -29.61
CA ILE A 148 5.79 -47.96 -28.50
C ILE A 148 6.26 -49.04 -27.52
N THR A 149 5.44 -50.06 -27.25
CA THR A 149 5.79 -51.14 -26.32
C THR A 149 6.93 -52.01 -26.85
N ASP A 150 6.98 -52.23 -28.16
CA ASP A 150 8.03 -53.00 -28.84
C ASP A 150 9.22 -52.12 -29.27
N GLY A 151 9.16 -50.81 -29.02
CA GLY A 151 10.30 -49.90 -29.12
C GLY A 151 10.63 -49.43 -30.53
N ASN A 152 9.64 -49.24 -31.40
CA ASN A 152 9.82 -48.64 -32.72
C ASN A 152 10.39 -47.20 -32.56
N PRO A 153 11.66 -46.93 -32.95
CA PRO A 153 12.33 -45.68 -32.62
C PRO A 153 11.66 -44.49 -33.31
N LYS A 154 11.27 -44.64 -34.58
CA LYS A 154 10.70 -43.57 -35.40
C LYS A 154 9.32 -43.14 -34.89
N LEU A 155 8.46 -44.11 -34.54
CA LEU A 155 7.14 -43.81 -33.97
C LEU A 155 7.22 -43.31 -32.52
N THR A 156 8.22 -43.76 -31.74
CA THR A 156 8.49 -43.23 -30.40
C THR A 156 8.95 -41.77 -30.43
N LEU A 157 9.88 -41.41 -31.32
CA LEU A 157 10.29 -40.02 -31.53
C LEU A 157 9.14 -39.17 -32.09
N GLY A 158 8.34 -39.72 -33.00
CA GLY A 158 7.12 -39.09 -33.50
C GLY A 158 6.13 -38.74 -32.38
N LEU A 159 5.87 -39.69 -31.47
CA LEU A 159 4.99 -39.49 -30.31
C LEU A 159 5.52 -38.40 -29.36
N ILE A 160 6.81 -38.44 -29.02
CA ILE A 160 7.43 -37.43 -28.13
C ILE A 160 7.39 -36.05 -28.78
N TRP A 161 7.69 -35.94 -30.08
CA TRP A 161 7.55 -34.69 -30.82
C TRP A 161 6.13 -34.12 -30.75
N THR A 162 5.10 -34.96 -30.94
CA THR A 162 3.70 -34.51 -30.87
C THR A 162 3.33 -34.01 -29.46
N ILE A 163 3.90 -34.61 -28.40
CA ILE A 163 3.74 -34.15 -27.01
C ILE A 163 4.41 -32.77 -26.82
N ILE A 164 5.67 -32.59 -27.26
CA ILE A 164 6.39 -31.31 -27.17
C ILE A 164 5.66 -30.21 -27.95
N LEU A 165 5.23 -30.52 -29.18
CA LEU A 165 4.50 -29.60 -30.04
C LEU A 165 3.23 -29.09 -29.35
N HIS A 166 2.41 -29.99 -28.81
CA HIS A 166 1.12 -29.63 -28.23
C HIS A 166 1.22 -28.96 -26.85
N PHE A 167 2.09 -29.43 -25.95
CA PHE A 167 2.14 -28.95 -24.56
C PHE A 167 3.14 -27.82 -24.31
N GLN A 168 4.02 -27.51 -25.27
CA GLN A 168 5.00 -26.44 -25.11
C GLN A 168 4.97 -25.44 -26.26
N ILE A 169 4.97 -25.91 -27.52
CA ILE A 169 5.13 -25.02 -28.67
C ILE A 169 3.79 -24.38 -29.07
N SER A 170 2.66 -25.09 -28.94
CA SER A 170 1.33 -24.57 -29.32
C SER A 170 0.84 -23.37 -28.50
N ASP A 171 1.35 -23.20 -27.28
CA ASP A 171 0.95 -22.14 -26.32
C ASP A 171 1.82 -20.85 -26.44
N ILE A 172 2.65 -20.77 -27.47
CA ILE A 172 3.47 -19.59 -27.77
C ILE A 172 2.58 -18.49 -28.35
N HIS A 173 2.50 -17.35 -27.67
CA HIS A 173 1.78 -16.16 -28.10
C HIS A 173 2.78 -15.02 -28.36
N VAL A 174 2.60 -14.29 -29.46
CA VAL A 174 3.54 -13.29 -29.98
C VAL A 174 2.78 -12.08 -30.51
N THR A 175 3.22 -10.88 -30.14
CA THR A 175 2.61 -9.63 -30.61
C THR A 175 2.71 -9.50 -32.14
N GLY A 176 1.54 -9.39 -32.79
CA GLY A 176 1.42 -9.35 -34.25
C GLY A 176 1.28 -10.72 -34.92
N GLU A 177 0.95 -11.79 -34.19
CA GLU A 177 0.53 -13.05 -34.79
C GLU A 177 -0.86 -12.97 -35.45
N SER A 178 -1.13 -13.88 -36.39
CA SER A 178 -2.45 -14.09 -37.00
C SER A 178 -2.98 -15.50 -36.72
N GLU A 179 -4.30 -15.66 -36.68
CA GLU A 179 -4.99 -16.90 -36.27
C GLU A 179 -4.63 -18.14 -37.14
N ASP A 180 -4.18 -17.91 -38.37
CA ASP A 180 -3.74 -18.94 -39.32
C ASP A 180 -2.29 -19.42 -39.10
N MET A 181 -1.49 -18.73 -38.27
CA MET A 181 -0.11 -19.09 -38.01
C MET A 181 0.03 -20.38 -37.20
N THR A 182 0.82 -21.32 -37.72
CA THR A 182 1.22 -22.49 -36.95
C THR A 182 2.10 -22.07 -35.77
N ALA A 183 2.10 -22.91 -34.73
CA ALA A 183 2.97 -22.75 -33.55
C ALA A 183 4.47 -22.59 -33.90
N LYS A 184 4.92 -23.22 -34.99
CA LYS A 184 6.28 -23.07 -35.53
C LYS A 184 6.51 -21.67 -36.10
N GLU A 185 5.55 -21.12 -36.83
CA GLU A 185 5.64 -19.79 -37.43
C GLU A 185 5.57 -18.69 -36.36
N ARG A 186 4.75 -18.87 -35.30
CA ARG A 186 4.76 -17.99 -34.13
C ARG A 186 6.12 -17.95 -33.44
N LEU A 187 6.73 -19.11 -33.15
CA LEU A 187 8.09 -19.15 -32.58
C LEU A 187 9.15 -18.53 -33.53
N LEU A 188 8.97 -18.67 -34.86
CA LEU A 188 9.87 -18.05 -35.85
C LEU A 188 9.71 -16.52 -35.88
N LEU A 189 8.48 -16.00 -35.76
CA LEU A 189 8.19 -14.58 -35.65
C LEU A 189 8.81 -13.99 -34.38
N TRP A 190 8.62 -14.63 -33.22
CA TRP A 190 9.30 -14.23 -31.98
C TRP A 190 10.81 -14.22 -32.13
N SER A 191 11.39 -15.28 -32.72
CA SER A 191 12.85 -15.36 -32.94
C SER A 191 13.34 -14.19 -33.80
N LYS A 192 12.63 -13.87 -34.90
CA LYS A 192 12.94 -12.73 -35.77
C LYS A 192 12.85 -11.39 -35.03
N GLN A 193 11.73 -11.11 -34.36
CA GLN A 193 11.51 -9.86 -33.61
C GLN A 193 12.54 -9.68 -32.49
N THR A 194 12.88 -10.76 -31.78
CA THR A 194 13.87 -10.75 -30.69
C THR A 194 15.28 -10.44 -31.19
N THR A 195 15.64 -10.96 -32.38
CA THR A 195 16.95 -10.74 -33.01
C THR A 195 16.99 -9.60 -34.02
N ASP A 196 15.93 -8.78 -34.10
CA ASP A 196 15.94 -7.59 -34.95
C ASP A 196 16.96 -6.55 -34.45
N GLY A 197 17.57 -5.84 -35.39
CA GLY A 197 18.66 -4.87 -35.14
C GLY A 197 20.06 -5.47 -34.94
N TYR A 198 20.24 -6.80 -34.84
CA TYR A 198 21.57 -7.40 -34.71
C TYR A 198 22.27 -7.57 -36.07
N VAL A 199 23.42 -6.92 -36.24
CA VAL A 199 24.19 -6.93 -37.49
C VAL A 199 24.66 -8.34 -37.85
N GLY A 200 24.32 -8.79 -39.06
CA GLY A 200 24.74 -10.09 -39.58
C GLY A 200 24.05 -11.29 -38.92
N VAL A 201 22.89 -11.08 -38.31
CA VAL A 201 22.05 -12.13 -37.72
C VAL A 201 20.74 -12.22 -38.50
N ARG A 202 20.35 -13.42 -38.95
CA ARG A 202 19.12 -13.63 -39.74
C ARG A 202 18.47 -14.97 -39.39
N CYS A 203 17.17 -14.93 -39.07
CA CYS A 203 16.38 -16.11 -38.72
C CYS A 203 15.36 -16.44 -39.83
N ASP A 204 15.68 -17.37 -40.72
CA ASP A 204 14.76 -17.81 -41.80
C ASP A 204 14.13 -19.18 -41.51
N ASN A 205 14.79 -20.02 -40.71
CA ASN A 205 14.40 -21.40 -40.44
C ASN A 205 14.89 -21.87 -39.06
N PHE A 206 14.55 -23.10 -38.67
CA PHE A 206 15.09 -23.75 -37.46
C PHE A 206 16.16 -24.80 -37.77
N THR A 207 16.97 -24.59 -38.81
CA THR A 207 18.09 -25.47 -39.16
C THR A 207 19.36 -24.65 -39.39
N THR A 208 19.65 -24.27 -40.63
CA THR A 208 20.90 -23.60 -41.02
C THR A 208 21.06 -22.21 -40.40
N SER A 209 19.98 -21.47 -40.14
CA SER A 209 20.04 -20.15 -39.51
C SER A 209 20.65 -20.18 -38.10
N TRP A 210 20.59 -21.32 -37.40
CA TRP A 210 21.05 -21.46 -36.00
C TRP A 210 22.44 -22.08 -35.89
N ARG A 211 23.01 -22.57 -37.00
CA ARG A 211 24.25 -23.35 -37.06
C ARG A 211 25.46 -22.59 -36.52
N ASP A 212 25.52 -21.28 -36.75
CA ASP A 212 26.66 -20.43 -36.36
C ASP A 212 26.62 -19.94 -34.90
N GLY A 213 25.57 -20.30 -34.16
CA GLY A 213 25.32 -19.90 -32.78
C GLY A 213 24.96 -18.43 -32.57
N ARG A 214 24.90 -17.59 -33.62
CA ARG A 214 24.66 -16.15 -33.47
C ARG A 214 23.24 -15.85 -32.99
N LEU A 215 22.24 -16.56 -33.50
CA LEU A 215 20.84 -16.40 -33.06
C LEU A 215 20.67 -16.69 -31.56
N PHE A 216 21.27 -17.76 -31.05
CA PHE A 216 21.18 -18.08 -29.62
C PHE A 216 21.82 -16.99 -28.76
N ASN A 217 23.01 -16.49 -29.14
CA ASN A 217 23.66 -15.40 -28.41
C ASN A 217 22.87 -14.08 -28.51
N ALA A 218 22.31 -13.74 -29.67
CA ALA A 218 21.51 -12.53 -29.86
C ALA A 218 20.21 -12.54 -29.04
N ILE A 219 19.54 -13.70 -28.95
CA ILE A 219 18.37 -13.88 -28.08
C ILE A 219 18.76 -13.71 -26.61
N ILE A 220 19.84 -14.36 -26.15
CA ILE A 220 20.30 -14.20 -24.76
C ILE A 220 20.68 -12.74 -24.47
N HIS A 221 21.45 -12.09 -25.36
CA HIS A 221 21.85 -10.69 -25.23
C HIS A 221 20.65 -9.71 -25.14
N LYS A 222 19.56 -9.98 -25.85
CA LYS A 222 18.34 -9.15 -25.82
C LYS A 222 17.72 -9.07 -24.41
N TYR A 223 17.90 -10.11 -23.60
CA TYR A 223 17.34 -10.22 -22.25
C TYR A 223 18.40 -10.06 -21.14
N ARG A 224 19.67 -10.38 -21.43
CA ARG A 224 20.85 -10.27 -20.55
C ARG A 224 22.07 -9.76 -21.34
N PRO A 225 22.12 -8.46 -21.66
CA PRO A 225 23.24 -7.86 -22.41
C PRO A 225 24.55 -7.89 -21.61
N ASP A 226 24.48 -8.07 -20.29
CA ASP A 226 25.62 -8.21 -19.39
C ASP A 226 26.36 -9.57 -19.50
N LEU A 227 25.72 -10.60 -20.03
CA LEU A 227 26.27 -11.97 -20.09
C LEU A 227 26.87 -12.35 -21.46
N VAL A 228 26.68 -11.52 -22.50
CA VAL A 228 27.09 -11.83 -23.87
C VAL A 228 27.78 -10.62 -24.50
N ASP A 229 28.93 -10.82 -25.14
CA ASP A 229 29.55 -9.80 -25.99
C ASP A 229 29.30 -10.12 -27.46
N MET A 230 28.37 -9.40 -28.08
CA MET A 230 28.02 -9.62 -29.49
C MET A 230 29.14 -9.23 -30.47
N SER A 231 30.05 -8.35 -30.07
CA SER A 231 31.22 -8.02 -30.90
C SER A 231 32.15 -9.24 -31.02
N ARG A 232 32.39 -9.93 -29.90
CA ARG A 232 33.17 -11.17 -29.83
C ARG A 232 32.48 -12.34 -30.54
N VAL A 233 31.17 -12.51 -30.37
CA VAL A 233 30.35 -13.53 -31.07
C VAL A 233 30.45 -13.39 -32.59
N SER A 234 30.60 -12.16 -33.10
CA SER A 234 30.74 -11.90 -34.54
C SER A 234 32.06 -12.41 -35.15
N ALA A 235 33.10 -12.60 -34.33
CA ALA A 235 34.44 -13.04 -34.73
C ALA A 235 34.78 -14.49 -34.32
N GLN A 236 34.00 -15.09 -33.42
CA GLN A 236 34.18 -16.47 -32.94
C GLN A 236 33.70 -17.54 -33.94
N THR A 237 34.16 -18.77 -33.74
CA THR A 237 33.70 -19.95 -34.50
C THR A 237 32.33 -20.41 -34.05
N ASN A 238 31.56 -21.03 -34.96
CA ASN A 238 30.25 -21.65 -34.70
C ASN A 238 30.23 -22.45 -33.38
N ARG A 239 31.17 -23.40 -33.25
CA ARG A 239 31.31 -24.28 -32.09
C ARG A 239 31.51 -23.50 -30.78
N SER A 240 32.27 -22.39 -30.80
CA SER A 240 32.47 -21.53 -29.63
C SER A 240 31.25 -20.69 -29.30
N ASN A 241 30.54 -20.17 -30.31
CA ASN A 241 29.32 -19.38 -30.11
C ASN A 241 28.20 -20.22 -29.49
N LEU A 242 28.00 -21.43 -30.01
CA LEU A 242 27.02 -22.39 -29.50
C LEU A 242 27.36 -22.85 -28.07
N GLU A 243 28.63 -23.20 -27.81
CA GLU A 243 29.12 -23.58 -26.48
C GLU A 243 28.89 -22.47 -25.44
N GLN A 244 29.21 -21.23 -25.80
CA GLN A 244 28.95 -20.05 -24.97
C GLN A 244 27.46 -19.85 -24.71
N ALA A 245 26.63 -19.84 -25.76
CA ALA A 245 25.19 -19.63 -25.61
C ALA A 245 24.53 -20.69 -24.72
N PHE A 246 24.86 -21.97 -24.92
CA PHE A 246 24.29 -23.05 -24.12
C PHE A 246 24.75 -23.00 -22.65
N THR A 247 25.98 -22.54 -22.40
CA THR A 247 26.51 -22.35 -21.03
C THR A 247 25.83 -21.17 -20.32
N VAL A 248 25.64 -20.05 -21.01
CA VAL A 248 24.95 -18.87 -20.44
C VAL A 248 23.46 -19.16 -20.24
N ALA A 249 22.80 -19.84 -21.18
CA ALA A 249 21.40 -20.24 -21.03
C ALA A 249 21.19 -21.19 -19.84
N GLU A 250 22.14 -22.09 -19.56
CA GLU A 250 22.11 -22.97 -18.39
C GLU A 250 22.23 -22.20 -17.06
N GLN A 251 23.01 -21.12 -17.01
CA GLN A 251 23.06 -20.19 -15.87
C GLN A 251 21.73 -19.43 -15.67
N LEU A 252 20.96 -19.22 -16.76
CA LEU A 252 19.61 -18.66 -16.74
C LEU A 252 18.51 -19.73 -16.52
N GLY A 253 18.87 -20.94 -16.09
CA GLY A 253 17.93 -22.01 -15.76
C GLY A 253 17.41 -22.83 -16.95
N VAL A 254 17.93 -22.61 -18.17
CA VAL A 254 17.50 -23.33 -19.37
C VAL A 254 18.31 -24.61 -19.52
N ALA A 255 17.65 -25.76 -19.37
CA ALA A 255 18.33 -27.06 -19.45
C ALA A 255 19.01 -27.27 -20.81
N ARG A 256 20.24 -27.78 -20.78
CA ARG A 256 21.12 -27.86 -21.96
C ARG A 256 20.77 -29.02 -22.91
N LEU A 257 19.70 -28.85 -23.69
CA LEU A 257 19.12 -29.91 -24.54
C LEU A 257 19.95 -30.25 -25.80
N LEU A 258 20.69 -29.28 -26.33
CA LEU A 258 21.58 -29.44 -27.49
C LEU A 258 23.03 -29.50 -27.02
N ASP A 259 23.85 -30.22 -27.77
CA ASP A 259 25.31 -30.17 -27.64
C ASP A 259 25.88 -29.59 -28.93
N PRO A 260 26.91 -28.73 -28.90
CA PRO A 260 27.20 -27.90 -30.07
C PRO A 260 27.77 -28.66 -31.28
N GLU A 261 28.31 -29.88 -31.08
CA GLU A 261 28.68 -30.76 -32.19
C GLU A 261 27.47 -31.27 -32.99
N ASP A 262 26.31 -31.41 -32.35
CA ASP A 262 25.08 -31.85 -32.99
C ASP A 262 24.38 -30.70 -33.76
N VAL A 263 24.86 -29.46 -33.59
CA VAL A 263 24.33 -28.24 -34.24
C VAL A 263 25.29 -27.64 -35.26
N ASP A 264 26.61 -27.76 -35.10
CA ASP A 264 27.59 -27.30 -36.12
C ASP A 264 27.76 -28.33 -37.27
N VAL A 265 26.64 -28.71 -37.87
CA VAL A 265 26.54 -29.62 -39.03
C VAL A 265 25.87 -28.92 -40.21
N GLN A 266 26.01 -29.46 -41.43
CA GLN A 266 25.47 -28.82 -42.64
C GLN A 266 23.97 -28.51 -42.56
N THR A 267 23.17 -29.42 -42.00
CA THR A 267 21.73 -29.28 -41.81
C THR A 267 21.32 -29.81 -40.43
N PRO A 268 21.26 -28.94 -39.39
CA PRO A 268 20.85 -29.33 -38.04
C PRO A 268 19.44 -29.94 -38.01
N ASP A 269 19.14 -30.77 -37.02
CA ASP A 269 17.79 -31.35 -36.91
C ASP A 269 16.76 -30.32 -36.44
N GLU A 270 15.81 -30.00 -37.33
CA GLU A 270 14.83 -28.93 -37.11
C GLU A 270 14.03 -29.08 -35.83
N LYS A 271 13.55 -30.29 -35.53
CA LYS A 271 12.74 -30.55 -34.34
C LYS A 271 13.55 -30.34 -33.06
N SER A 272 14.80 -30.77 -33.07
CA SER A 272 15.73 -30.60 -31.96
C SER A 272 16.01 -29.13 -31.66
N VAL A 273 16.25 -28.32 -32.72
CA VAL A 273 16.43 -26.87 -32.59
C VAL A 273 15.15 -26.21 -32.08
N ILE A 274 13.98 -26.49 -32.67
CA ILE A 274 12.70 -25.92 -32.22
C ILE A 274 12.46 -26.22 -30.73
N THR A 275 12.68 -27.45 -30.27
CA THR A 275 12.49 -27.83 -28.85
C THR A 275 13.38 -27.03 -27.90
N TYR A 276 14.61 -26.70 -28.30
CA TYR A 276 15.50 -25.90 -27.46
C TYR A 276 15.15 -24.40 -27.52
N VAL A 277 14.78 -23.88 -28.69
CA VAL A 277 14.34 -22.48 -28.84
C VAL A 277 13.02 -22.23 -28.10
N SER A 278 12.09 -23.19 -28.06
CA SER A 278 10.90 -23.07 -27.21
C SER A 278 11.24 -23.10 -25.72
N THR A 279 12.25 -23.86 -25.28
CA THR A 279 12.70 -23.78 -23.86
C THR A 279 13.39 -22.47 -23.50
N LEU A 280 14.00 -21.75 -24.47
CA LEU A 280 14.48 -20.39 -24.26
C LEU A 280 13.31 -19.41 -24.12
N TYR A 281 12.33 -19.48 -25.03
CA TYR A 281 11.10 -18.68 -24.96
C TYR A 281 10.37 -18.86 -23.61
N ASP A 282 10.28 -20.08 -23.10
CA ASP A 282 9.58 -20.36 -21.84
C ASP A 282 10.26 -19.86 -20.58
N ALA A 283 11.59 -19.75 -20.59
CA ALA A 283 12.36 -19.33 -19.42
C ALA A 283 12.52 -17.81 -19.32
N PHE A 284 12.30 -17.07 -20.41
CA PHE A 284 12.56 -15.63 -20.47
C PHE A 284 11.28 -14.82 -20.17
N PRO A 285 11.40 -13.61 -19.58
CA PRO A 285 10.24 -12.76 -19.28
C PRO A 285 9.35 -12.49 -20.50
N LYS A 286 8.04 -12.62 -20.30
CA LYS A 286 7.00 -12.40 -21.32
C LYS A 286 6.13 -11.24 -20.85
N VAL A 287 5.72 -10.35 -21.75
CA VAL A 287 4.67 -9.36 -21.49
C VAL A 287 3.34 -10.01 -21.87
N PRO A 288 2.41 -10.26 -20.93
CA PRO A 288 1.12 -10.86 -21.26
C PRO A 288 0.24 -9.89 -22.06
N ASP A 289 -0.54 -10.40 -23.00
CA ASP A 289 -1.44 -9.58 -23.80
C ASP A 289 -2.46 -8.85 -22.92
N GLY A 290 -2.57 -7.52 -23.12
CA GLY A 290 -3.49 -6.66 -22.36
C GLY A 290 -3.04 -6.27 -20.95
N VAL A 291 -1.84 -6.65 -20.52
CA VAL A 291 -1.25 -6.22 -19.24
C VAL A 291 -0.14 -5.20 -19.48
N ASP A 292 -0.14 -4.10 -18.72
CA ASP A 292 0.98 -3.15 -18.71
C ASP A 292 2.26 -3.86 -18.27
N GLY A 293 3.19 -4.04 -19.20
CA GLY A 293 4.46 -4.72 -18.97
C GLY A 293 5.58 -4.15 -19.84
N ILE A 294 6.81 -4.31 -19.39
CA ILE A 294 7.97 -3.67 -20.01
C ILE A 294 8.64 -4.65 -20.99
N SER A 295 8.69 -4.25 -22.26
CA SER A 295 9.39 -4.96 -23.34
C SER A 295 10.91 -5.03 -23.08
N PRO A 296 11.62 -6.09 -23.53
CA PRO A 296 13.08 -6.21 -23.39
C PRO A 296 13.89 -5.01 -23.91
N ASN A 297 13.34 -4.22 -24.84
CA ASN A 297 13.98 -3.01 -25.36
C ASN A 297 13.91 -1.82 -24.39
N ASP A 298 12.84 -1.73 -23.61
CA ASP A 298 12.49 -0.53 -22.82
C ASP A 298 12.95 -0.63 -21.36
N VAL A 299 13.40 -1.82 -20.91
CA VAL A 299 13.80 -2.09 -19.52
C VAL A 299 14.82 -1.08 -19.01
N ASP A 300 15.85 -0.77 -19.80
CA ASP A 300 16.95 0.09 -19.34
C ASP A 300 16.49 1.54 -19.20
N ILE A 301 15.60 2.01 -20.08
CA ILE A 301 14.96 3.33 -20.02
C ILE A 301 14.03 3.40 -18.79
N LYS A 302 13.18 2.38 -18.61
CA LYS A 302 12.21 2.29 -17.50
C LYS A 302 12.90 2.14 -16.14
N TRP A 303 14.04 1.47 -16.09
CA TRP A 303 14.88 1.37 -14.91
C TRP A 303 15.50 2.72 -14.52
N VAL A 304 16.02 3.47 -15.49
CA VAL A 304 16.54 4.84 -15.25
C VAL A 304 15.42 5.79 -14.82
N GLU A 305 14.22 5.69 -15.42
CA GLU A 305 13.03 6.43 -15.00
C GLU A 305 12.70 6.13 -13.52
N TYR A 306 12.62 4.85 -13.15
CA TYR A 306 12.36 4.39 -11.78
C TYR A 306 13.39 4.92 -10.76
N GLN A 307 14.68 4.77 -11.05
CA GLN A 307 15.76 5.25 -10.18
C GLN A 307 15.67 6.77 -9.96
N ASN A 308 15.39 7.53 -11.01
CA ASN A 308 15.24 8.98 -10.93
C ASN A 308 14.02 9.37 -10.09
N MET A 309 12.86 8.72 -10.29
CA MET A 309 11.66 8.97 -9.50
C MET A 309 11.88 8.72 -8.00
N ILE A 310 12.51 7.59 -7.64
CA ILE A 310 12.87 7.30 -6.25
C ILE A 310 13.81 8.36 -5.70
N LYS A 311 14.85 8.74 -6.45
CA LYS A 311 15.83 9.74 -6.01
C LYS A 311 15.17 11.09 -5.72
N TYR A 312 14.36 11.60 -6.65
CA TYR A 312 13.72 12.91 -6.50
C TYR A 312 12.67 12.93 -5.39
N LEU A 313 11.79 11.92 -5.33
CA LEU A 313 10.78 11.83 -4.26
C LEU A 313 11.45 11.66 -2.89
N SER A 314 12.47 10.81 -2.78
CA SER A 314 13.20 10.59 -1.51
C SER A 314 13.95 11.85 -1.04
N GLN A 315 14.48 12.65 -1.96
CA GLN A 315 15.11 13.94 -1.64
C GLN A 315 14.06 14.96 -1.18
N TRP A 316 12.94 15.07 -1.89
CA TRP A 316 11.83 15.95 -1.53
C TRP A 316 11.23 15.60 -0.17
N ILE A 317 11.03 14.31 0.14
CA ILE A 317 10.54 13.84 1.44
C ILE A 317 11.51 14.28 2.55
N LYS A 318 12.80 14.00 2.42
CA LYS A 318 13.80 14.34 3.47
C LYS A 318 13.87 15.82 3.76
N HIS A 319 13.89 16.66 2.73
CA HIS A 319 13.88 18.11 2.89
C HIS A 319 12.62 18.61 3.59
N ASN A 320 11.45 18.07 3.24
CA ASN A 320 10.21 18.46 3.91
C ASN A 320 10.07 17.89 5.33
N VAL A 321 10.68 16.74 5.64
CA VAL A 321 10.80 16.25 7.03
C VAL A 321 11.56 17.26 7.89
N GLU A 322 12.67 17.82 7.39
CA GLU A 322 13.44 18.86 8.10
C GLU A 322 12.60 20.12 8.31
N ILE A 323 11.93 20.62 7.27
CA ILE A 323 11.01 21.77 7.38
C ILE A 323 9.87 21.50 8.37
N MET A 324 9.30 20.29 8.35
CA MET A 324 8.18 19.91 9.22
C MET A 324 8.61 19.52 10.64
N ALA A 325 9.89 19.29 10.90
CA ALA A 325 10.44 19.08 12.24
C ALA A 325 10.69 20.38 13.00
N ASP A 326 10.72 21.53 12.33
CA ASP A 326 10.87 22.84 12.97
C ASP A 326 9.69 23.15 13.91
N ARG A 327 10.01 23.70 15.08
CA ARG A 327 9.08 24.09 16.15
C ARG A 327 9.26 25.56 16.55
N SER A 328 10.09 26.33 15.83
CA SER A 328 10.30 27.76 16.05
C SER A 328 9.18 28.59 15.38
N PHE A 329 8.12 28.86 16.13
CA PHE A 329 6.98 29.61 15.63
C PHE A 329 7.10 31.13 15.90
N PRO A 330 6.69 32.00 14.95
CA PRO A 330 6.69 33.44 15.15
C PRO A 330 5.62 33.89 16.15
N ASN A 331 5.95 34.84 17.01
CA ASN A 331 5.01 35.45 17.97
C ASN A 331 4.07 36.49 17.33
N ASN A 332 4.30 36.89 16.07
CA ASN A 332 3.45 37.83 15.35
C ASN A 332 2.21 37.08 14.79
N PRO A 333 0.96 37.48 15.14
CA PRO A 333 -0.24 36.80 14.68
C PRO A 333 -0.42 36.81 13.15
N VAL A 334 0.14 37.80 12.45
CA VAL A 334 0.09 37.87 10.97
C VAL A 334 1.02 36.82 10.35
N GLU A 335 2.25 36.72 10.86
CA GLU A 335 3.24 35.73 10.40
C GLU A 335 2.82 34.30 10.74
N LEU A 336 2.26 34.07 11.92
CA LEU A 336 1.78 32.74 12.32
C LEU A 336 0.60 32.27 11.46
N LYS A 337 -0.31 33.18 11.11
CA LYS A 337 -1.40 32.91 10.15
C LYS A 337 -0.88 32.57 8.76
N ALA A 338 0.11 33.33 8.26
CA ALA A 338 0.75 33.04 6.98
C ALA A 338 1.45 31.65 6.99
N LEU A 339 2.15 31.31 8.08
CA LEU A 339 2.79 30.00 8.25
C LEU A 339 1.77 28.85 8.28
N TYR A 340 0.64 29.02 8.99
CA TYR A 340 -0.44 28.03 8.99
C TYR A 340 -1.09 27.88 7.60
N GLN A 341 -1.32 28.98 6.89
CA GLN A 341 -1.85 28.95 5.53
C GLN A 341 -0.91 28.23 4.56
N GLN A 342 0.41 28.47 4.65
CA GLN A 342 1.43 27.76 3.88
C GLN A 342 1.41 26.24 4.18
N TYR A 343 1.27 25.86 5.45
CA TYR A 343 1.14 24.45 5.84
C TYR A 343 -0.14 23.80 5.27
N GLN A 344 -1.29 24.49 5.27
CA GLN A 344 -2.50 23.96 4.62
C GLN A 344 -2.35 23.82 3.11
N GLN A 345 -1.76 24.81 2.43
CA GLN A 345 -1.47 24.73 0.99
C GLN A 345 -0.61 23.50 0.65
N PHE A 346 0.47 23.28 1.40
CA PHE A 346 1.32 22.10 1.26
C PHE A 346 0.55 20.78 1.48
N LYS A 347 -0.28 20.72 2.53
CA LYS A 347 -1.10 19.55 2.87
C LYS A 347 -2.17 19.22 1.83
N GLU A 348 -2.81 20.25 1.25
CA GLU A 348 -3.91 20.11 0.30
C GLU A 348 -3.46 19.94 -1.16
N HIS A 349 -2.32 20.51 -1.54
CA HIS A 349 -1.88 20.58 -2.95
C HIS A 349 -0.61 19.75 -3.22
N ASP A 350 0.45 19.93 -2.43
CA ASP A 350 1.74 19.27 -2.72
C ASP A 350 1.73 17.78 -2.36
N ILE A 351 1.12 17.43 -1.22
CA ILE A 351 1.05 16.05 -0.73
C ILE A 351 0.31 15.11 -1.71
N PRO A 352 -0.92 15.42 -2.21
CA PRO A 352 -1.59 14.55 -3.18
C PRO A 352 -0.82 14.37 -4.49
N LEU A 353 -0.11 15.40 -4.97
CA LEU A 353 0.73 15.29 -6.17
C LEU A 353 1.90 14.33 -5.95
N LYS A 354 2.52 14.36 -4.76
CA LYS A 354 3.65 13.48 -4.40
C LYS A 354 3.20 12.06 -4.05
N GLU A 355 1.99 11.87 -3.54
CA GLU A 355 1.37 10.55 -3.38
C GLU A 355 1.05 9.87 -4.73
N ASN A 356 0.66 10.65 -5.74
CA ASN A 356 0.54 10.16 -7.11
C ASN A 356 1.90 9.72 -7.69
N GLU A 357 2.99 10.45 -7.41
CA GLU A 357 4.35 10.02 -7.78
C GLU A 357 4.77 8.72 -7.05
N LYS A 358 4.46 8.60 -5.75
CA LYS A 358 4.68 7.37 -4.97
C LYS A 358 3.95 6.17 -5.58
N THR A 359 2.68 6.35 -5.96
CA THR A 359 1.86 5.31 -6.62
C THR A 359 2.44 4.89 -7.97
N LYS A 360 2.94 5.84 -8.77
CA LYS A 360 3.64 5.55 -10.04
C LYS A 360 4.92 4.74 -9.80
N ILE A 361 5.71 5.04 -8.77
CA ILE A 361 6.90 4.25 -8.39
C ILE A 361 6.51 2.81 -8.03
N GLN A 362 5.44 2.61 -7.26
CA GLN A 362 4.94 1.26 -6.92
C GLN A 362 4.50 0.47 -8.15
N ASN A 363 3.78 1.10 -9.09
CA ASN A 363 3.33 0.44 -10.31
C ASN A 363 4.51 0.14 -11.26
N LEU A 364 5.46 1.06 -11.39
CA LEU A 364 6.67 0.84 -12.18
C LEU A 364 7.55 -0.28 -11.60
N TYR A 365 7.65 -0.39 -10.26
CA TYR A 365 8.33 -1.51 -9.61
C TYR A 365 7.69 -2.86 -9.96
N LYS A 366 6.35 -3.00 -9.88
CA LYS A 366 5.65 -4.25 -10.23
C LYS A 366 5.95 -4.71 -11.67
N MET A 367 6.04 -3.77 -12.62
CA MET A 367 6.42 -4.10 -14.00
C MET A 367 7.91 -4.47 -14.16
N LEU A 368 8.77 -4.00 -13.26
CA LEU A 368 10.21 -4.30 -13.22
C LEU A 368 10.54 -5.56 -12.40
N GLU A 369 9.63 -6.04 -11.55
CA GLU A 369 9.84 -7.16 -10.61
C GLU A 369 10.31 -8.44 -11.34
N MET A 370 9.65 -8.81 -12.44
CA MET A 370 10.06 -9.94 -13.29
C MET A 370 11.49 -9.79 -13.84
N TRP A 371 11.93 -8.56 -14.12
CA TRP A 371 13.28 -8.26 -14.63
C TRP A 371 14.35 -8.27 -13.53
N ILE A 372 13.95 -8.02 -12.28
CA ILE A 372 14.79 -8.17 -11.08
C ILE A 372 14.95 -9.66 -10.74
N GLU A 373 13.85 -10.43 -10.70
CA GLU A 373 13.89 -11.88 -10.46
C GLU A 373 14.70 -12.65 -11.52
N PHE A 374 14.59 -12.24 -12.78
CA PHE A 374 15.39 -12.77 -13.90
C PHE A 374 16.87 -12.29 -13.86
N GLY A 375 17.21 -11.39 -12.94
CA GLY A 375 18.57 -10.93 -12.68
C GLY A 375 19.15 -9.95 -13.71
N ARG A 376 18.34 -9.43 -14.64
CA ARG A 376 18.75 -8.32 -15.54
C ARG A 376 18.95 -7.03 -14.74
N ILE A 377 18.07 -6.77 -13.78
CA ILE A 377 18.15 -5.62 -12.89
C ILE A 377 18.69 -6.07 -11.53
N GLN A 378 19.71 -5.37 -11.05
CA GLN A 378 20.22 -5.53 -9.69
C GLN A 378 19.66 -4.39 -8.83
N LEU A 379 18.68 -4.69 -7.97
CA LEU A 379 18.02 -3.71 -7.11
C LEU A 379 19.00 -3.21 -6.01
N PRO A 380 19.41 -1.93 -5.99
CA PRO A 380 20.32 -1.44 -4.97
C PRO A 380 19.60 -1.27 -3.61
N PRO A 381 20.31 -1.36 -2.48
CA PRO A 381 19.73 -1.05 -1.17
C PRO A 381 19.08 0.35 -1.14
N GLY A 382 17.95 0.49 -0.44
CA GLY A 382 17.22 1.75 -0.32
C GLY A 382 16.42 2.16 -1.56
N HIS A 383 16.37 1.33 -2.61
CA HIS A 383 15.57 1.56 -3.83
C HIS A 383 14.31 0.71 -3.89
N HIS A 384 13.91 0.02 -2.82
CA HIS A 384 12.64 -0.70 -2.80
C HIS A 384 11.48 0.27 -2.50
N PRO A 385 10.26 0.14 -3.08
CA PRO A 385 9.17 1.09 -2.82
C PRO A 385 8.82 1.24 -1.32
N ASN A 386 9.00 0.17 -0.54
CA ASN A 386 8.81 0.19 0.92
C ASN A 386 9.78 1.14 1.65
N ASP A 387 10.97 1.40 1.11
CA ASP A 387 11.90 2.37 1.69
C ASP A 387 11.36 3.79 1.52
N VAL A 388 10.77 4.09 0.35
CA VAL A 388 10.08 5.36 0.09
C VAL A 388 8.84 5.50 0.97
N GLU A 389 8.04 4.45 1.12
CA GLU A 389 6.87 4.43 2.03
C GLU A 389 7.27 4.68 3.50
N LYS A 390 8.41 4.14 3.93
CA LYS A 390 8.94 4.36 5.29
C LYS A 390 9.37 5.81 5.51
N GLU A 391 10.05 6.43 4.55
CA GLU A 391 10.41 7.86 4.66
C GLU A 391 9.16 8.76 4.53
N TRP A 392 8.18 8.38 3.69
CA TRP A 392 6.88 9.05 3.60
C TRP A 392 6.15 9.03 4.95
N GLY A 393 6.13 7.89 5.64
CA GLY A 393 5.58 7.78 7.00
C GLY A 393 6.22 8.76 7.99
N LYS A 394 7.53 9.03 7.90
CA LYS A 394 8.19 10.06 8.74
C LYS A 394 7.70 11.47 8.43
N LEU A 395 7.47 11.79 7.16
CA LEU A 395 6.91 13.08 6.74
C LEU A 395 5.51 13.28 7.33
N ILE A 396 4.64 12.26 7.23
CA ILE A 396 3.29 12.32 7.81
C ILE A 396 3.35 12.52 9.33
N VAL A 397 4.23 11.80 10.04
CA VAL A 397 4.42 12.01 11.50
C VAL A 397 4.91 13.43 11.81
N ALA A 398 5.93 13.93 11.11
CA ALA A 398 6.45 15.28 11.30
C ALA A 398 5.41 16.37 11.03
N MET A 399 4.56 16.18 10.01
CA MET A 399 3.42 17.05 9.71
C MET A 399 2.37 17.03 10.84
N LEU A 400 1.95 15.85 11.30
CA LEU A 400 0.97 15.70 12.38
C LEU A 400 1.45 16.34 13.69
N GLU A 401 2.73 16.17 14.03
CA GLU A 401 3.34 16.85 15.16
C GLU A 401 3.38 18.37 14.97
N ARG A 402 3.74 18.85 13.77
CA ARG A 402 3.74 20.29 13.48
C ARG A 402 2.34 20.88 13.63
N GLU A 403 1.31 20.22 13.09
CA GLU A 403 -0.08 20.65 13.21
C GLU A 403 -0.54 20.67 14.68
N LYS A 404 -0.17 19.65 15.45
CA LYS A 404 -0.43 19.55 16.90
C LYS A 404 0.22 20.67 17.71
N SER A 405 1.40 21.14 17.32
CA SER A 405 2.07 22.28 18.01
C SER A 405 1.65 23.65 17.46
N LEU A 406 1.33 23.75 16.18
CA LEU A 406 1.02 25.02 15.50
C LEU A 406 -0.42 25.49 15.75
N ARG A 407 -1.40 24.57 15.82
CA ARG A 407 -2.81 24.93 16.05
C ARG A 407 -3.04 25.62 17.42
N PRO A 408 -2.54 25.10 18.55
CA PRO A 408 -2.71 25.77 19.85
C PRO A 408 -2.04 27.15 19.91
N GLU A 409 -0.88 27.33 19.27
CA GLU A 409 -0.21 28.63 19.20
C GLU A 409 -1.01 29.65 18.36
N LEU A 410 -1.67 29.19 17.29
CA LEU A 410 -2.56 30.03 16.49
C LEU A 410 -3.78 30.48 17.33
N GLU A 411 -4.47 29.55 17.98
CA GLU A 411 -5.63 29.82 18.85
C GLU A 411 -5.24 30.78 19.99
N ARG A 412 -4.07 30.56 20.60
CA ARG A 412 -3.51 31.42 21.66
C ARG A 412 -3.24 32.85 21.16
N LEU A 413 -2.58 33.02 20.01
CA LEU A 413 -2.34 34.37 19.46
C LEU A 413 -3.62 35.05 18.99
N GLU A 414 -4.61 34.32 18.48
CA GLU A 414 -5.92 34.88 18.12
C GLU A 414 -6.68 35.37 19.36
N MET A 415 -6.70 34.59 20.45
CA MET A 415 -7.26 35.00 21.74
C MET A 415 -6.57 36.28 22.25
N LEU A 416 -5.25 36.32 22.25
CA LEU A 416 -4.50 37.50 22.70
C LEU A 416 -4.77 38.73 21.81
N GLN A 417 -4.90 38.54 20.49
CA GLN A 417 -5.29 39.63 19.59
C GLN A 417 -6.71 40.15 19.88
N GLN A 418 -7.67 39.28 20.25
CA GLN A 418 -9.00 39.70 20.67
C GLN A 418 -8.97 40.50 21.98
N ILE A 419 -8.14 40.11 22.94
CA ILE A 419 -7.93 40.84 24.20
C ILE A 419 -7.28 42.20 23.93
N ALA A 420 -6.24 42.27 23.10
CA ALA A 420 -5.59 43.51 22.68
C ALA A 420 -6.60 44.48 22.01
N ASN A 421 -7.46 43.96 21.13
CA ASN A 421 -8.52 44.73 20.49
C ASN A 421 -9.57 45.24 21.50
N ARG A 422 -9.83 44.50 22.59
CA ARG A 422 -10.69 44.93 23.69
C ARG A 422 -10.05 46.05 24.49
N VAL A 423 -8.82 45.87 24.98
CA VAL A 423 -8.07 46.90 25.72
C VAL A 423 -8.02 48.20 24.93
N GLN A 424 -7.73 48.14 23.63
CA GLN A 424 -7.66 49.30 22.75
C GLN A 424 -9.01 50.02 22.59
N ARG A 425 -10.13 49.28 22.50
CA ARG A 425 -11.49 49.85 22.46
C ARG A 425 -11.86 50.49 23.81
N ASP A 426 -11.53 49.81 24.90
CA ASP A 426 -11.81 50.26 26.25
C ASP A 426 -10.96 51.48 26.64
N CYS A 427 -9.77 51.66 26.04
CA CYS A 427 -9.01 52.90 26.20
C CYS A 427 -9.78 54.08 25.64
N VAL A 428 -10.34 53.95 24.42
CA VAL A 428 -11.15 55.00 23.80
C VAL A 428 -12.41 55.27 24.63
N ASN A 429 -13.11 54.23 25.06
CA ASN A 429 -14.28 54.37 25.94
C ASN A 429 -13.94 55.13 27.23
N GLY A 430 -12.80 54.81 27.88
CA GLY A 430 -12.33 55.51 29.07
C GLY A 430 -11.91 56.96 28.81
N GLU A 431 -11.20 57.21 27.71
CA GLU A 431 -10.83 58.55 27.22
C GLU A 431 -12.09 59.42 27.02
N ASP A 432 -13.16 58.86 26.42
CA ASP A 432 -14.46 59.53 26.25
C ASP A 432 -15.16 59.81 27.59
N ARG A 433 -15.17 58.87 28.54
CA ARG A 433 -15.74 59.11 29.89
C ARG A 433 -14.99 60.21 30.64
N LEU A 434 -13.66 60.28 30.52
CA LEU A 434 -12.88 61.38 31.09
C LEU A 434 -13.16 62.71 30.40
N ALA A 435 -13.38 62.73 29.08
CA ALA A 435 -13.76 63.95 28.35
C ALA A 435 -15.12 64.50 28.82
N LEU A 436 -16.12 63.62 29.01
CA LEU A 436 -17.42 64.00 29.58
C LEU A 436 -17.28 64.53 31.01
N ALA A 437 -16.53 63.83 31.87
CA ALA A 437 -16.26 64.26 33.24
C ALA A 437 -15.57 65.63 33.30
N ARG A 438 -14.57 65.89 32.45
CA ARG A 438 -13.89 67.19 32.31
C ARG A 438 -14.85 68.30 31.92
N SER A 439 -15.70 68.06 30.92
CA SER A 439 -16.70 69.04 30.46
C SER A 439 -17.71 69.39 31.55
N ALA A 440 -18.24 68.38 32.24
CA ALA A 440 -19.19 68.54 33.33
C ALA A 440 -18.57 69.25 34.55
N LEU A 441 -17.31 68.92 34.91
CA LEU A 441 -16.55 69.60 35.96
C LEU A 441 -16.23 71.06 35.59
N GLN A 442 -15.86 71.34 34.34
CA GLN A 442 -15.56 72.70 33.90
C GLN A 442 -16.81 73.59 33.92
N SER A 443 -17.99 73.03 33.63
CA SER A 443 -19.28 73.69 33.83
C SER A 443 -19.52 74.03 35.30
N ASP A 444 -19.36 73.07 36.20
CA ASP A 444 -19.49 73.29 37.65
C ASP A 444 -18.44 74.27 38.21
N THR A 445 -17.23 74.31 37.64
CA THR A 445 -16.17 75.26 37.99
C THR A 445 -16.57 76.70 37.63
N LYS A 446 -17.07 76.93 36.41
CA LYS A 446 -17.61 78.26 35.99
C LYS A 446 -18.82 78.68 36.84
N ARG A 447 -19.64 77.72 37.26
CA ARG A 447 -20.80 77.97 38.13
C ARG A 447 -20.35 78.34 39.55
N LEU A 448 -19.30 77.69 40.07
CA LEU A 448 -18.64 78.04 41.33
C LEU A 448 -18.00 79.44 41.31
N GLU A 449 -17.29 79.79 40.23
CA GLU A 449 -16.76 81.15 40.01
C GLU A 449 -17.87 82.21 39.97
N SER A 450 -19.05 81.83 39.47
CA SER A 450 -20.26 82.66 39.47
C SER A 450 -21.04 82.65 40.80
N GLY A 451 -20.57 81.91 41.83
CA GLY A 451 -21.22 81.79 43.13
C GLY A 451 -22.48 80.90 43.17
N ILE A 452 -22.72 80.09 42.13
CA ILE A 452 -23.90 79.24 41.95
C ILE A 452 -23.61 77.81 42.44
N GLN A 453 -24.60 77.15 43.06
CA GLN A 453 -24.50 75.76 43.54
C GLN A 453 -24.25 74.76 42.40
N PHE A 454 -23.41 73.73 42.65
CA PHE A 454 -23.13 72.64 41.70
C PHE A 454 -24.37 71.90 41.21
N MET A 455 -24.29 71.32 40.01
CA MET A 455 -25.35 70.48 39.42
C MET A 455 -24.84 69.12 38.96
N ASN A 456 -23.58 69.02 38.54
CA ASN A 456 -23.08 67.84 37.84
C ASN A 456 -22.23 66.92 38.75
N GLU A 457 -22.11 67.22 40.05
CA GLU A 457 -21.27 66.47 41.00
C GLU A 457 -21.54 64.96 40.99
N ALA A 458 -22.82 64.55 40.87
CA ALA A 458 -23.21 63.15 40.77
C ALA A 458 -22.84 62.51 39.41
N GLU A 459 -22.99 63.24 38.30
CA GLU A 459 -22.64 62.75 36.96
C GLU A 459 -21.12 62.64 36.78
N VAL A 460 -20.36 63.63 37.26
CA VAL A 460 -18.89 63.59 37.30
C VAL A 460 -18.41 62.41 38.14
N ALA A 461 -19.00 62.17 39.31
CA ALA A 461 -18.68 60.99 40.12
C ALA A 461 -19.01 59.67 39.39
N ALA A 462 -20.14 59.59 38.67
CA ALA A 462 -20.52 58.42 37.89
C ALA A 462 -19.54 58.14 36.73
N TYR A 463 -19.19 59.15 35.92
CA TYR A 463 -18.22 58.99 34.82
C TYR A 463 -16.82 58.58 35.32
N LEU A 464 -16.38 59.14 36.45
CA LEU A 464 -15.10 58.78 37.08
C LEU A 464 -15.11 57.35 37.66
N LEU A 465 -16.25 56.84 38.11
CA LEU A 465 -16.41 55.47 38.58
C LEU A 465 -16.46 54.48 37.41
N GLU A 466 -17.15 54.84 36.32
CA GLU A 466 -17.19 54.04 35.10
C GLU A 466 -15.80 53.89 34.47
N CYS A 467 -15.04 55.00 34.38
CA CYS A 467 -13.65 54.96 33.92
C CYS A 467 -12.74 54.13 34.84
N GLU A 468 -12.95 54.15 36.17
CA GLU A 468 -12.19 53.30 37.10
C GLU A 468 -12.50 51.81 36.88
N ASN A 469 -13.78 51.46 36.66
CA ASN A 469 -14.17 50.08 36.39
C ASN A 469 -13.59 49.56 35.06
N ILE A 470 -13.56 50.40 34.02
CA ILE A 470 -12.88 50.09 32.75
C ILE A 470 -11.39 49.83 33.00
N LEU A 471 -10.69 50.73 33.71
CA LEU A 471 -9.26 50.57 34.02
C LEU A 471 -8.96 49.29 34.82
N ARG A 472 -9.83 48.90 35.77
CA ARG A 472 -9.67 47.63 36.50
C ARG A 472 -9.69 46.41 35.58
N GLN A 473 -10.62 46.36 34.62
CA GLN A 473 -10.65 45.27 33.63
C GLN A 473 -9.42 45.31 32.71
N GLN A 474 -9.01 46.51 32.26
CA GLN A 474 -7.84 46.67 31.40
C GLN A 474 -6.55 46.19 32.06
N VAL A 475 -6.38 46.36 33.38
CA VAL A 475 -5.20 45.83 34.10
C VAL A 475 -5.16 44.30 34.05
N VAL A 476 -6.30 43.62 34.19
CA VAL A 476 -6.39 42.15 34.05
C VAL A 476 -6.07 41.72 32.61
N ASP A 477 -6.68 42.38 31.62
CA ASP A 477 -6.46 42.07 30.21
C ASP A 477 -5.00 42.33 29.78
N ILE A 478 -4.36 43.40 30.27
CA ILE A 478 -2.93 43.70 30.08
C ILE A 478 -2.04 42.60 30.70
N GLN A 479 -2.38 42.11 31.89
CA GLN A 479 -1.61 41.05 32.53
C GLN A 479 -1.62 39.76 31.69
N ILE A 480 -2.78 39.38 31.14
CA ILE A 480 -2.92 38.25 30.23
C ILE A 480 -2.08 38.45 28.95
N LEU A 481 -2.03 39.68 28.41
CA LEU A 481 -1.21 40.00 27.24
C LEU A 481 0.30 39.90 27.51
N LEU A 482 0.76 40.30 28.70
CA LEU A 482 2.16 40.19 29.12
C LEU A 482 2.57 38.73 29.36
N GLU A 483 1.75 37.96 30.09
CA GLU A 483 1.96 36.52 30.30
C GLU A 483 1.94 35.73 28.98
N GLY A 484 1.03 36.11 28.08
CA GLY A 484 0.94 35.61 26.72
C GLY A 484 2.05 36.09 25.76
N LYS A 485 3.00 36.91 26.21
CA LYS A 485 4.10 37.48 25.41
C LYS A 485 3.63 38.15 24.12
N PHE A 486 2.51 38.87 24.18
CA PHE A 486 1.92 39.52 23.01
C PHE A 486 2.85 40.64 22.47
N PRO A 487 3.19 40.69 21.17
CA PRO A 487 4.25 41.58 20.65
C PRO A 487 4.07 43.07 20.91
N PHE A 488 2.83 43.54 21.10
CA PHE A 488 2.51 44.96 21.30
C PHE A 488 2.05 45.28 22.73
N ALA A 489 2.24 44.36 23.69
CA ALA A 489 1.78 44.53 25.07
C ALA A 489 2.31 45.83 25.71
N ASP A 490 3.59 46.15 25.55
CA ASP A 490 4.22 47.35 26.13
C ASP A 490 3.57 48.66 25.66
N GLN A 491 3.13 48.72 24.39
CA GLN A 491 2.45 49.91 23.85
C GLN A 491 1.07 50.09 24.48
N LEU A 492 0.36 48.99 24.73
CA LEU A 492 -0.93 49.00 25.42
C LEU A 492 -0.76 49.33 26.92
N VAL A 493 0.28 48.81 27.59
CA VAL A 493 0.66 49.18 28.97
C VAL A 493 0.86 50.70 29.08
N GLN A 494 1.60 51.30 28.15
CA GLN A 494 1.83 52.75 28.11
C GLN A 494 0.55 53.56 27.82
N ARG A 495 -0.42 53.02 27.08
CA ARG A 495 -1.71 53.68 26.87
C ARG A 495 -2.60 53.62 28.10
N VAL A 496 -2.77 52.44 28.70
CA VAL A 496 -3.55 52.23 29.93
C VAL A 496 -2.96 53.03 31.10
N SER A 497 -1.63 53.12 31.20
CA SER A 497 -0.97 53.94 32.23
C SER A 497 -1.29 55.43 32.08
N ARG A 498 -1.30 55.97 30.85
CA ARG A 498 -1.70 57.36 30.60
C ARG A 498 -3.16 57.61 30.98
N LEU A 499 -4.07 56.70 30.61
CA LEU A 499 -5.48 56.81 30.98
C LEU A 499 -5.70 56.78 32.51
N ARG A 500 -4.95 55.95 33.23
CA ARG A 500 -4.92 55.93 34.71
C ARG A 500 -4.45 57.26 35.27
N ASP A 501 -3.35 57.80 34.76
CA ASP A 501 -2.76 59.04 35.28
C ASP A 501 -3.67 60.25 35.01
N ASP A 502 -4.32 60.29 33.85
CA ASP A 502 -5.38 61.24 33.49
C ASP A 502 -6.60 61.17 34.44
N LEU A 503 -7.05 59.95 34.80
CA LEU A 503 -8.14 59.75 35.77
C LEU A 503 -7.75 60.26 37.16
N LEU A 504 -6.53 59.98 37.61
CA LEU A 504 -6.03 60.42 38.93
C LEU A 504 -5.88 61.94 39.00
N ALA A 505 -5.36 62.57 37.94
CA ALA A 505 -5.28 64.02 37.81
C ALA A 505 -6.68 64.67 37.88
N LEU A 506 -7.65 64.14 37.13
CA LEU A 506 -9.03 64.65 37.14
C LEU A 506 -9.72 64.43 38.49
N ARG A 507 -9.48 63.31 39.18
CA ARG A 507 -9.98 63.10 40.56
C ARG A 507 -9.43 64.13 41.54
N ALA A 508 -8.14 64.49 41.43
CA ALA A 508 -7.55 65.55 42.24
C ALA A 508 -8.22 66.90 41.94
N GLU A 509 -8.40 67.24 40.66
CA GLU A 509 -9.08 68.47 40.24
C GLU A 509 -10.52 68.55 40.79
N CYS A 510 -11.35 67.52 40.57
CA CYS A 510 -12.69 67.39 41.15
C CYS A 510 -12.69 67.59 42.66
N SER A 511 -11.75 66.95 43.36
CA SER A 511 -11.62 67.08 44.82
C SER A 511 -11.33 68.52 45.24
N THR A 512 -10.50 69.26 44.48
CA THR A 512 -10.24 70.68 44.76
C THR A 512 -11.44 71.59 44.45
N VAL A 513 -12.17 71.36 43.35
CA VAL A 513 -13.32 72.18 42.96
C VAL A 513 -14.48 71.96 43.94
N TYR A 514 -14.87 70.72 44.19
CA TYR A 514 -16.01 70.41 45.06
C TYR A 514 -15.72 70.72 46.54
N SER A 515 -14.47 70.55 47.03
CA SER A 515 -14.11 71.01 48.38
C SER A 515 -14.12 72.54 48.52
N LYS A 516 -13.64 73.28 47.51
CA LYS A 516 -13.75 74.75 47.47
C LYS A 516 -15.22 75.18 47.52
N GLY A 517 -16.10 74.60 46.72
CA GLY A 517 -17.53 74.96 46.75
C GLY A 517 -18.25 74.57 48.04
N ARG A 518 -17.87 73.47 48.70
CA ARG A 518 -18.35 73.15 50.07
C ARG A 518 -17.86 74.18 51.09
N SER A 519 -16.62 74.67 50.97
CA SER A 519 -16.12 75.75 51.84
C SER A 519 -16.81 77.09 51.56
N LEU A 520 -17.05 77.40 50.27
CA LEU A 520 -17.70 78.64 49.83
C LEU A 520 -19.17 78.68 50.24
N THR A 521 -19.89 77.57 50.12
CA THR A 521 -21.26 77.44 50.67
C THR A 521 -21.25 77.53 52.19
N THR A 522 -20.29 76.93 52.89
CA THR A 522 -20.18 77.10 54.35
C THR A 522 -19.94 78.57 54.74
N GLU A 523 -19.13 79.30 53.99
CA GLU A 523 -18.94 80.75 54.20
C GLU A 523 -20.13 81.60 53.77
N GLN A 524 -20.80 81.28 52.65
CA GLN A 524 -22.03 81.95 52.21
C GLN A 524 -23.16 81.71 53.22
N THR A 525 -23.28 80.49 53.77
CA THR A 525 -24.19 80.16 54.87
C THR A 525 -23.80 80.90 56.15
N LYS A 526 -22.50 81.02 56.49
CA LYS A 526 -22.06 81.90 57.61
C LYS A 526 -22.37 83.38 57.37
N ARG A 527 -22.22 83.89 56.14
CA ARG A 527 -22.57 85.26 55.75
C ARG A 527 -24.09 85.49 55.73
N MET A 528 -24.87 84.52 55.28
CA MET A 528 -26.35 84.53 55.37
C MET A 528 -26.80 84.51 56.82
N ILE A 529 -26.26 83.61 57.66
CA ILE A 529 -26.59 83.55 59.09
C ILE A 529 -26.19 84.87 59.76
N SER A 530 -25.00 85.42 59.48
CA SER A 530 -24.57 86.75 59.96
C SER A 530 -25.52 87.88 59.54
N GLY A 531 -26.04 87.86 58.30
CA GLY A 531 -27.03 88.82 57.83
C GLY A 531 -28.42 88.62 58.45
N ILE A 532 -28.84 87.38 58.67
CA ILE A 532 -30.11 87.02 59.32
C ILE A 532 -30.08 87.41 60.81
N THR A 533 -28.95 87.25 61.49
CA THR A 533 -28.77 87.64 62.90
C THR A 533 -28.87 89.16 63.13
N GLN A 534 -28.79 90.00 62.09
CA GLN A 534 -28.99 91.45 62.23
C GLN A 534 -30.43 91.93 61.99
N SER A 535 -31.36 91.10 61.47
CA SER A 535 -32.65 91.61 60.96
C SER A 535 -33.90 91.29 61.77
N LEU A 536 -33.97 90.20 62.55
CA LEU A 536 -35.23 89.79 63.21
C LEU A 536 -35.04 89.28 64.64
N ASN A 537 -35.21 90.20 65.58
CA ASN A 537 -35.44 89.91 66.99
C ASN A 537 -36.92 90.26 67.31
N SER A 538 -37.85 89.34 67.04
CA SER A 538 -39.26 89.51 67.42
C SER A 538 -40.05 88.19 67.51
N GLY A 539 -40.31 87.74 68.74
CA GLY A 539 -41.59 87.12 69.13
C GLY A 539 -41.97 85.69 68.68
N PHE A 540 -41.71 84.74 69.59
CA PHE A 540 -42.67 83.71 70.07
C PHE A 540 -42.98 82.41 69.26
N SER A 541 -42.42 81.28 69.75
CA SER A 541 -42.95 79.89 69.71
C SER A 541 -43.15 79.19 68.34
N GLN A 542 -43.02 77.86 68.18
CA GLN A 542 -43.08 76.73 69.14
C GLN A 542 -42.39 75.45 68.55
N SER A 543 -42.27 74.40 69.37
CA SER A 543 -41.92 72.99 69.04
C SER A 543 -40.46 72.54 69.23
N MET A 544 -40.28 71.22 69.42
CA MET A 544 -39.28 70.59 70.30
C MET A 544 -38.18 69.77 69.59
N ASN A 545 -37.09 69.56 70.35
CA ASN A 545 -36.00 68.57 70.28
C ASN A 545 -36.38 67.19 69.67
N ALA A 546 -35.45 66.33 69.19
CA ALA A 546 -34.16 66.01 69.82
C ALA A 546 -33.08 65.39 68.91
N SER A 547 -31.93 65.08 69.53
CA SER A 547 -30.63 64.76 68.91
C SER A 547 -30.28 63.26 68.85
N LEU A 548 -29.44 62.92 67.84
CA LEU A 548 -28.25 62.04 67.88
C LEU A 548 -28.24 60.62 68.54
N THR A 549 -27.76 59.67 67.72
CA THR A 549 -26.88 58.50 68.03
C THR A 549 -27.38 57.21 68.74
N LEU A 550 -27.38 56.13 67.93
CA LEU A 550 -26.81 54.77 68.15
C LEU A 550 -27.27 53.82 69.29
N THR A 551 -28.02 52.78 68.90
CA THR A 551 -27.91 51.35 69.34
C THR A 551 -28.21 51.01 70.83
N PRO A 552 -28.27 49.74 71.33
CA PRO A 552 -28.05 48.41 70.68
C PRO A 552 -29.05 47.26 71.06
N SER A 553 -28.84 46.07 70.46
CA SER A 553 -29.20 44.71 70.97
C SER A 553 -30.71 44.31 71.00
N SER A 554 -31.13 43.04 71.09
CA SER A 554 -30.47 41.81 71.60
C SER A 554 -31.13 40.50 71.15
N LEU A 555 -30.36 39.37 71.08
CA LEU A 555 -30.77 37.95 71.28
C LEU A 555 -31.82 37.35 70.30
N SER A 556 -31.95 36.04 69.99
CA SER A 556 -31.18 34.78 70.11
C SER A 556 -31.84 33.75 69.14
N GLY A 557 -31.25 32.67 68.62
CA GLY A 557 -29.90 32.12 68.72
C GLY A 557 -29.90 30.58 68.93
N GLY A 558 -29.51 29.79 67.92
CA GLY A 558 -29.39 28.31 67.99
C GLY A 558 -29.57 27.58 66.64
N GLY A 559 -28.86 26.45 66.44
CA GLY A 559 -29.20 25.41 65.44
C GLY A 559 -28.23 25.22 64.26
N MET A 560 -27.43 24.14 64.29
CA MET A 560 -26.80 23.52 63.11
C MET A 560 -27.63 22.30 62.67
N GLU A 561 -27.82 22.14 61.35
CA GLU A 561 -27.70 20.87 60.60
C GLU A 561 -27.90 21.17 59.08
N PRO A 562 -27.32 20.39 58.15
CA PRO A 562 -27.24 20.71 56.73
C PRO A 562 -28.29 19.99 55.87
N GLY A 563 -28.59 20.51 54.67
CA GLY A 563 -29.52 19.82 53.77
C GLY A 563 -29.79 20.48 52.42
N SER A 564 -28.89 20.30 51.45
CA SER A 564 -29.26 20.23 50.02
C SER A 564 -28.21 19.45 49.24
N LEU A 565 -28.48 18.16 49.10
CA LEU A 565 -27.66 17.18 48.40
C LEU A 565 -27.84 17.41 46.88
N MET A 566 -26.87 18.07 46.24
CA MET A 566 -26.83 18.13 44.78
C MET A 566 -26.66 16.72 44.23
N HIS A 567 -27.68 16.22 43.54
CA HIS A 567 -27.66 14.92 42.89
C HIS A 567 -26.71 14.95 41.69
N LEU A 568 -25.43 14.65 41.92
CA LEU A 568 -24.45 14.35 40.88
C LEU A 568 -24.94 13.11 40.11
N LYS A 569 -25.30 13.31 38.83
CA LYS A 569 -25.84 12.24 37.99
C LYS A 569 -24.70 11.40 37.41
N HIS A 570 -24.87 10.08 37.48
CA HIS A 570 -23.99 9.10 36.82
C HIS A 570 -23.97 9.36 35.31
N MET A 571 -22.79 9.25 34.67
CA MET A 571 -22.67 9.47 33.22
C MET A 571 -23.44 8.39 32.45
N GLN A 572 -24.41 8.79 31.63
CA GLN A 572 -25.14 7.87 30.75
C GLN A 572 -24.39 7.71 29.42
N ILE A 573 -23.65 6.62 29.30
CA ILE A 573 -22.94 6.26 28.07
C ILE A 573 -23.91 5.56 27.12
N ARG A 574 -24.21 6.19 25.97
CA ARG A 574 -24.92 5.55 24.86
C ARG A 574 -24.08 4.38 24.34
N LYS A 575 -24.68 3.21 24.09
CA LYS A 575 -24.01 2.13 23.35
C LYS A 575 -24.18 2.36 21.84
N PRO A 576 -23.17 2.08 20.99
CA PRO A 576 -23.34 2.09 19.54
C PRO A 576 -24.44 1.12 19.11
N LEU A 577 -25.14 1.44 18.02
CA LEU A 577 -26.18 0.58 17.47
C LEU A 577 -25.56 -0.72 16.92
N MET A 578 -26.30 -1.82 17.01
CA MET A 578 -25.90 -3.06 16.33
C MET A 578 -26.14 -2.90 14.83
N LYS A 579 -25.22 -3.43 14.01
CA LYS A 579 -25.33 -3.37 12.54
C LYS A 579 -26.66 -3.94 12.01
N SER A 580 -27.17 -4.99 12.64
CA SER A 580 -28.47 -5.59 12.33
C SER A 580 -29.68 -4.67 12.61
N SER A 581 -29.54 -3.68 13.50
CA SER A 581 -30.58 -2.68 13.80
C SER A 581 -30.62 -1.54 12.79
N LEU A 582 -29.62 -1.42 11.92
CA LEU A 582 -29.53 -0.43 10.84
C LEU A 582 -29.95 -1.01 9.48
N ALA A 583 -30.23 -2.31 9.41
CA ALA A 583 -30.63 -3.00 8.19
C ALA A 583 -32.13 -2.84 7.91
N ASP A 584 -32.46 -2.08 6.87
CA ASP A 584 -33.81 -1.94 6.31
C ASP A 584 -33.90 -2.80 5.02
N PRO A 585 -35.00 -3.55 4.78
CA PRO A 585 -35.19 -4.32 3.54
C PRO A 585 -35.10 -3.51 2.22
N SER A 586 -35.20 -2.18 2.29
CA SER A 586 -35.06 -1.27 1.16
C SER A 586 -33.64 -0.74 0.92
N MET A 587 -32.69 -1.01 1.83
CA MET A 587 -31.30 -0.52 1.75
C MET A 587 -30.35 -1.60 1.25
N THR A 588 -29.33 -1.17 0.50
CA THR A 588 -28.21 -2.04 0.11
C THR A 588 -27.29 -2.36 1.29
N GLU A 589 -26.57 -3.48 1.22
CA GLU A 589 -25.57 -3.87 2.23
C GLU A 589 -24.50 -2.78 2.43
N GLU A 590 -24.18 -2.03 1.37
CA GLU A 590 -23.21 -0.92 1.37
C GLU A 590 -23.73 0.32 2.11
N GLU A 591 -25.01 0.69 1.93
CA GLU A 591 -25.64 1.78 2.68
C GLU A 591 -25.77 1.45 4.18
N VAL A 592 -26.06 0.19 4.52
CA VAL A 592 -26.08 -0.29 5.91
C VAL A 592 -24.68 -0.26 6.53
N ASN A 593 -23.65 -0.67 5.78
CA ASN A 593 -22.25 -0.56 6.21
C ASN A 593 -21.85 0.91 6.47
N LEU A 594 -22.22 1.83 5.57
CA LEU A 594 -21.89 3.24 5.69
C LEU A 594 -22.58 3.90 6.90
N LYS A 595 -23.88 3.65 7.10
CA LYS A 595 -24.63 4.10 8.28
C LYS A 595 -24.04 3.54 9.58
N TYR A 596 -23.59 2.29 9.57
CA TYR A 596 -22.94 1.68 10.74
C TYR A 596 -21.62 2.38 11.09
N VAL A 597 -20.75 2.64 10.11
CA VAL A 597 -19.50 3.40 10.33
C VAL A 597 -19.79 4.82 10.80
N GLN A 598 -20.83 5.49 10.29
CA GLN A 598 -21.24 6.81 10.75
C GLN A 598 -21.69 6.82 12.22
N ASP A 599 -22.46 5.83 12.69
CA ASP A 599 -22.84 5.73 14.11
C ASP A 599 -21.63 5.47 15.02
N LEU A 600 -20.67 4.65 14.56
CA LEU A 600 -19.41 4.42 15.29
C LEU A 600 -18.56 5.70 15.39
N LEU A 601 -18.50 6.51 14.34
CA LEU A 601 -17.81 7.81 14.36
C LEU A 601 -18.51 8.80 15.30
N SER A 602 -19.84 8.93 15.20
CA SER A 602 -20.61 9.79 16.11
C SER A 602 -20.43 9.40 17.58
N TRP A 603 -20.33 8.10 17.88
CA TRP A 603 -20.03 7.63 19.23
C TRP A 603 -18.62 8.05 19.70
N VAL A 604 -17.60 7.96 18.84
CA VAL A 604 -16.23 8.39 19.18
C VAL A 604 -16.19 9.90 19.44
N GLU A 605 -16.84 10.71 18.61
CA GLU A 605 -16.93 12.17 18.77
C GLU A 605 -17.65 12.54 20.09
N GLU A 606 -18.77 11.88 20.39
CA GLU A 606 -19.50 12.08 21.65
C GLU A 606 -18.64 11.72 22.88
N MET A 607 -17.94 10.58 22.83
CA MET A 607 -17.09 10.12 23.93
C MET A 607 -15.83 10.99 24.12
N GLN A 608 -15.24 11.51 23.06
CA GLN A 608 -14.13 12.46 23.12
C GLN A 608 -14.57 13.75 23.82
N LEU A 609 -15.70 14.33 23.39
CA LEU A 609 -16.25 15.56 23.97
C LEU A 609 -16.71 15.37 25.44
N GLN A 610 -17.16 14.18 25.82
CA GLN A 610 -17.43 13.84 27.23
C GLN A 610 -16.15 13.74 28.07
N LEU A 611 -15.08 13.12 27.54
CA LEU A 611 -13.78 13.01 28.22
C LEU A 611 -13.10 14.38 28.39
N GLU A 612 -13.18 15.25 27.37
CA GLU A 612 -12.64 16.62 27.43
C GLU A 612 -13.35 17.51 28.47
N ARG A 613 -14.62 17.22 28.75
CA ARG A 613 -15.43 17.93 29.76
C ARG A 613 -15.46 17.23 31.13
N SER A 614 -14.68 16.17 31.32
CA SER A 614 -14.68 15.41 32.57
C SER A 614 -13.90 16.13 33.67
N GLU A 615 -14.58 16.45 34.76
CA GLU A 615 -13.97 16.98 35.99
C GLU A 615 -13.44 15.84 36.89
N TRP A 616 -12.57 16.20 37.85
CA TRP A 616 -11.93 15.25 38.77
C TRP A 616 -12.54 15.23 40.18
N GLY A 617 -13.43 16.18 40.49
CA GLY A 617 -13.94 16.42 41.85
C GLY A 617 -13.00 17.28 42.73
N THR A 618 -13.53 17.85 43.81
CA THR A 618 -12.77 18.67 44.78
C THR A 618 -12.71 18.06 46.19
N ASP A 619 -13.50 17.02 46.45
CA ASP A 619 -13.58 16.26 47.69
C ASP A 619 -13.60 14.75 47.42
N LEU A 620 -13.22 13.94 48.42
CA LEU A 620 -13.01 12.49 48.26
C LEU A 620 -14.23 11.74 47.67
N PRO A 621 -15.49 11.97 48.12
CA PRO A 621 -16.67 11.34 47.51
C PRO A 621 -16.87 11.67 46.03
N SER A 622 -16.63 12.92 45.63
CA SER A 622 -16.70 13.31 44.22
C SER A 622 -15.59 12.63 43.42
N VAL A 623 -14.35 12.60 43.92
CA VAL A 623 -13.21 11.92 43.26
C VAL A 623 -13.51 10.42 43.06
N GLU A 624 -14.05 9.74 44.06
CA GLU A 624 -14.45 8.32 43.95
C GLU A 624 -15.53 8.11 42.90
N MET A 625 -16.53 9.00 42.83
CA MET A 625 -17.60 8.93 41.82
C MET A 625 -17.10 9.25 40.40
N HIS A 626 -16.22 10.24 40.23
CA HIS A 626 -15.58 10.54 38.94
C HIS A 626 -14.68 9.39 38.49
N LEU A 627 -13.96 8.74 39.42
CA LEU A 627 -13.19 7.52 39.14
C LEU A 627 -14.09 6.36 38.66
N ASP A 628 -15.25 6.15 39.28
CA ASP A 628 -16.20 5.11 38.83
C ASP A 628 -16.87 5.44 37.49
N ASN A 629 -17.15 6.72 37.20
CA ASN A 629 -17.53 7.16 35.86
C ASN A 629 -16.43 6.83 34.84
N HIS A 630 -15.16 7.13 35.12
CA HIS A 630 -14.03 6.78 34.25
C HIS A 630 -13.86 5.26 34.06
N LYS A 631 -14.09 4.42 35.08
CA LYS A 631 -14.14 2.95 34.95
C LYS A 631 -15.31 2.47 34.08
N SER A 632 -16.42 3.21 34.06
CA SER A 632 -17.55 2.95 33.16
C SER A 632 -17.17 3.27 31.71
N VAL A 633 -16.56 4.44 31.48
CA VAL A 633 -16.03 4.85 30.17
C VAL A 633 -14.99 3.86 29.63
N HIS A 634 -14.06 3.41 30.47
CA HIS A 634 -13.04 2.44 30.06
C HIS A 634 -13.65 1.13 29.55
N ARG A 635 -14.62 0.55 30.29
CA ARG A 635 -15.35 -0.65 29.86
C ARG A 635 -16.12 -0.44 28.55
N ALA A 636 -16.70 0.73 28.35
CA ALA A 636 -17.38 1.06 27.08
C ALA A 636 -16.41 1.12 25.89
N ILE A 637 -15.16 1.59 26.10
CA ILE A 637 -14.10 1.58 25.08
C ILE A 637 -13.62 0.14 24.79
N GLU A 638 -13.53 -0.73 25.80
CA GLU A 638 -13.23 -2.15 25.60
C GLU A 638 -14.32 -2.86 24.77
N GLU A 639 -15.60 -2.62 25.08
CA GLU A 639 -16.73 -3.12 24.28
C GLU A 639 -16.70 -2.58 22.83
N PHE A 640 -16.37 -1.29 22.63
CA PHE A 640 -16.28 -0.66 21.31
C PHE A 640 -15.27 -1.32 20.37
N GLN A 641 -14.21 -1.95 20.90
CA GLN A 641 -13.26 -2.72 20.07
C GLN A 641 -13.92 -3.87 19.31
N MET A 642 -15.04 -4.42 19.79
CA MET A 642 -15.78 -5.46 19.08
C MET A 642 -16.51 -4.90 17.86
N SER A 643 -17.12 -3.72 17.98
CA SER A 643 -17.78 -3.01 16.87
C SER A 643 -16.79 -2.63 15.77
N LEU A 644 -15.58 -2.18 16.13
CA LEU A 644 -14.51 -1.91 15.14
C LEU A 644 -14.06 -3.17 14.39
N LYS A 645 -14.08 -4.34 15.03
CA LYS A 645 -13.76 -5.62 14.37
C LYS A 645 -14.85 -6.01 13.38
N ASP A 646 -16.13 -5.82 13.71
CA ASP A 646 -17.26 -6.10 12.82
C ASP A 646 -17.28 -5.17 11.60
N ALA A 647 -16.96 -3.88 11.80
CA ALA A 647 -16.77 -2.92 10.70
C ALA A 647 -15.64 -3.35 9.74
N ARG A 648 -14.47 -3.76 10.26
CA ARG A 648 -13.35 -4.26 9.44
C ARG A 648 -13.66 -5.58 8.71
N LEU A 649 -14.41 -6.50 9.32
CA LEU A 649 -14.84 -7.72 8.64
C LEU A 649 -15.79 -7.41 7.47
N SER A 650 -16.60 -6.36 7.61
CA SER A 650 -17.48 -5.85 6.55
C SER A 650 -16.69 -5.26 5.38
N GLU A 651 -15.63 -4.49 5.65
CA GLU A 651 -14.69 -3.97 4.66
C GLU A 651 -13.98 -5.10 3.88
N VAL A 652 -13.44 -6.10 4.57
CA VAL A 652 -12.77 -7.26 3.94
C VAL A 652 -13.74 -8.07 3.08
N SER A 653 -14.98 -8.26 3.53
CA SER A 653 -16.05 -8.91 2.75
C SER A 653 -16.36 -8.14 1.46
N TRP A 654 -16.41 -6.81 1.52
CA TRP A 654 -16.61 -5.94 0.36
C TRP A 654 -15.45 -6.06 -0.65
N PHE A 655 -14.20 -5.97 -0.20
CA PHE A 655 -13.03 -6.18 -1.07
C PHE A 655 -13.05 -7.56 -1.74
N LEU A 656 -13.40 -8.63 -1.02
CA LEU A 656 -13.52 -9.97 -1.60
C LEU A 656 -14.65 -10.06 -2.63
N LYS A 657 -15.82 -9.43 -2.39
CA LYS A 657 -16.90 -9.34 -3.38
C LYS A 657 -16.47 -8.58 -4.65
N CYS A 658 -15.74 -7.47 -4.52
CA CYS A 658 -15.25 -6.72 -5.68
C CYS A 658 -14.16 -7.46 -6.49
N PHE A 659 -13.30 -8.24 -5.83
CA PHE A 659 -12.24 -9.02 -6.50
C PHE A 659 -12.74 -10.33 -7.13
N TYR A 660 -13.68 -11.04 -6.51
CA TYR A 660 -14.18 -12.33 -7.01
C TYR A 660 -15.54 -12.24 -7.74
N GLY A 661 -16.25 -11.10 -7.68
CA GLY A 661 -17.58 -10.92 -8.24
C GLY A 661 -17.66 -10.64 -9.75
N ARG A 662 -16.54 -10.66 -10.49
CA ARG A 662 -16.51 -10.47 -11.96
C ARG A 662 -16.46 -11.77 -12.78
N THR A 663 -16.81 -12.90 -12.18
CA THR A 663 -16.98 -14.18 -12.89
C THR A 663 -18.31 -14.84 -12.54
N SER A 664 -19.40 -14.35 -13.15
CA SER A 664 -20.68 -15.04 -13.37
C SER A 664 -21.41 -14.35 -14.53
#